data_AF-A0A5A9PJB9-F1
#
_entry.id   AF-A0A5A9PJB9-F1
#
_cell.length_a   1.000
_cell.length_b   1.000
_cell.length_c   1.000
_cell.angle_alpha   90.00
_cell.angle_beta   90.00
_cell.angle_gamma   90.00
#
_symmetry.space_group_name_H-M   'P 1'
#
loop_
_entity.id
_entity.type
_entity.pdbx_description
1 polymer ?
#
loop_
_entity_poly.entity_id
_entity_poly.type
_entity_poly.pdbx_seq_one_letter_code
_entity_poly.pdbx_strand_id
1 'polypeptide(L)'
;MATRSSTLLLSSKIKTEKMEDGKLSGPAPKKVRESDENSIKMKIFNDSVHGQIELHPLLVKIIDTPQFQRLRHLKQLGTKYMIYPGATHTRFEHSIGVSYLAGCMVKILREKQTELNITDQDLLCVEIAALCHDLGHGPFSHLFDGMFIPAVGADRKWEHEDASLDMFNYMLKKNPLMKEMEAYGLEQDDITFITELIKGVKIKDDKDEWTARGRNEEKSFLYEIVANKRNGIDVDKWDYFARDCHHLGIPNGFDLQRLLRSARVCDVKMNKKLWKSICYRDKVADNIYDMFHTRYTLHRQALQHKTGYIIDVMIKDALVAANEKLRPRRKISDAIDNMADYTKLTDHIFDEILQAPEHLDLKEAKVILENIVNRRLPKFVGEARLDEEKLEEKLKEEQPHLELTKAYKRKEYQTILKNDWDEKNPNKKIADKDLEIYVVDLGFGTEENPIDDVYFYNKRHPNKAFRMEKWQVSELRPNKFHEWIVRMYYKNTKQDYQGEQLEGFQEWCKNTEFVEEKAKKPHEKLQKHIGKDDKKNPGKIFNDSIHGQIELDLVLVKIIDTPQFQRLRNIKQLGANNHVFPGATHTRFEYSIGMAYLAGCLAKVLQEQQKDIISDQDILCVQIAALCYNLGEEWKHEVASVWMFLDIVESEKNKEEKEMKKKKTEKGKEERKKPFNLDEDDDLDFICELIHGEREKISSRKNKPFLYEIVNNTWNGIDVRKWDYFARDCHHLGLSNSFDYQRLLKSARVCEVDEKKHICFKDTVADNVYDMFHTRYTLYRQSYQHKISNIIEEKIAKALKTKVKIDFSAITATHLLEDINSKITRIKRPRGQKKKPDMESVVGSVEAAMKDFTKLTDHIFEEILYSTDEKLKDARKEIEDIVNRRLPKFVGEAKVPSSFEYKSTQELKVVIMDHGMRVGKDKPKTPFDKVYFYNKRNPDKAFEIKEYQVSSLMPVKFDELWVRVYYNKKTDEEEKGEDDAPAICLYGDQEFDGESQMITEDCTSLEEQYNINEVHSCDVIDGRWNLYRDVDYTGDHYTVVDTAYPNPAGWGADNPTVFNDSIHGHIEVHPLLVKIIDTLEFQRLRNIKQLGAGYWVYPGASHNRFEHSIGVAYLAGCLIKSLQEKQAELKITDGDKLCVQIAGLCHDLGHGPFSHLFDIMFIPEIRGSGFQWKHEMASVEMFQHMVKTNELREDMIVYGLNPDEDLLFIEELIQGVNTCDTPVNTSVNFHCDLFSCVSFEILNVL
;
A
#
# COMPACT_ATOMS: atom_id res chain seq x y z
N MET A 1 30.66 -29.98 48.14
CA MET A 1 29.29 -30.32 47.70
C MET A 1 28.66 -29.02 47.20
N ALA A 2 28.67 -28.64 45.93
CA ALA A 2 29.01 -29.36 44.69
C ALA A 2 28.04 -30.46 44.25
N THR A 3 27.11 -30.08 43.36
CA THR A 3 26.50 -30.90 42.29
C THR A 3 26.19 -29.98 41.11
N ARG A 4 27.04 -29.99 40.07
CA ARG A 4 26.65 -29.51 38.73
C ARG A 4 25.86 -30.62 38.05
N SER A 5 24.89 -30.27 37.21
CA SER A 5 24.41 -31.15 36.13
C SER A 5 24.97 -30.65 34.80
N SER A 6 25.14 -31.56 33.82
CA SER A 6 26.13 -31.38 32.75
C SER A 6 25.61 -31.72 31.35
N THR A 7 25.74 -30.78 30.42
CA THR A 7 25.65 -31.05 28.98
C THR A 7 26.98 -31.63 28.49
N LEU A 8 26.92 -32.77 27.78
CA LEU A 8 28.11 -33.48 27.30
C LEU A 8 28.57 -32.94 25.93
N LEU A 9 29.84 -32.55 25.85
CA LEU A 9 30.58 -32.45 24.59
C LEU A 9 31.31 -33.77 24.33
N LEU A 10 31.09 -34.42 23.20
CA LEU A 10 31.91 -35.53 22.74
C LEU A 10 33.09 -35.02 21.92
N SER A 11 34.32 -35.20 22.43
CA SER A 11 35.55 -35.03 21.67
C SER A 11 35.99 -36.36 21.05
N SER A 12 36.14 -36.42 19.73
CA SER A 12 36.81 -37.53 19.05
C SER A 12 38.33 -37.44 19.23
N LYS A 13 38.99 -38.59 19.40
CA LYS A 13 40.44 -38.69 19.65
C LYS A 13 41.19 -38.86 18.32
N ILE A 14 42.21 -38.04 18.10
CA ILE A 14 43.28 -38.35 17.14
C ILE A 14 44.40 -39.09 17.90
N LYS A 15 44.86 -40.23 17.37
CA LYS A 15 46.02 -40.95 17.89
C LYS A 15 47.31 -40.28 17.42
N THR A 16 48.32 -40.27 18.29
CA THR A 16 49.71 -39.96 17.93
C THR A 16 50.53 -41.25 17.90
N GLU A 17 51.22 -41.50 16.80
CA GLU A 17 52.30 -42.50 16.71
C GLU A 17 53.55 -41.81 16.14
N LYS A 18 54.74 -42.28 16.55
CA LYS A 18 56.05 -41.70 16.21
C LYS A 18 56.69 -42.41 15.03
N MET A 19 57.51 -41.70 14.25
CA MET A 19 58.75 -42.23 13.67
C MET A 19 59.85 -41.15 13.72
N GLU A 20 61.10 -41.57 13.58
CA GLU A 20 62.31 -40.80 13.92
C GLU A 20 63.22 -40.55 12.69
N ASP A 21 63.99 -39.45 12.78
CA ASP A 21 65.22 -39.08 12.07
C ASP A 21 65.58 -39.68 10.68
N GLY A 22 65.66 -38.79 9.68
CA GLY A 22 66.31 -39.02 8.37
C GLY A 22 66.96 -37.74 7.82
N LYS A 23 68.16 -37.83 7.23
CA LYS A 23 69.04 -36.67 6.93
C LYS A 23 68.93 -36.09 5.51
N LEU A 24 69.04 -34.76 5.47
CA LEU A 24 69.74 -33.89 4.48
C LEU A 24 69.16 -33.60 3.07
N SER A 25 69.21 -32.29 2.78
CA SER A 25 69.42 -31.61 1.49
C SER A 25 68.37 -31.70 0.37
N GLY A 26 67.77 -30.54 0.08
CA GLY A 26 66.99 -30.23 -1.13
C GLY A 26 66.23 -28.90 -0.95
N PRO A 27 66.10 -28.03 -1.97
CA PRO A 27 65.30 -26.81 -1.86
C PRO A 27 63.82 -27.18 -1.72
N ALA A 28 63.11 -26.53 -0.80
CA ALA A 28 61.72 -26.87 -0.50
C ALA A 28 60.81 -26.65 -1.73
N PRO A 29 60.07 -27.66 -2.20
CA PRO A 29 59.08 -27.46 -3.26
C PRO A 29 57.97 -26.55 -2.74
N LYS A 30 57.38 -25.74 -3.64
CA LYS A 30 56.20 -24.94 -3.31
C LYS A 30 55.11 -25.86 -2.76
N LYS A 31 54.66 -25.64 -1.52
CA LYS A 31 53.42 -26.25 -1.04
C LYS A 31 52.29 -25.76 -1.95
N VAL A 32 51.82 -26.65 -2.80
CA VAL A 32 50.47 -26.56 -3.36
C VAL A 32 49.54 -26.47 -2.16
N ARG A 33 48.74 -25.40 -2.07
CA ARG A 33 47.61 -25.39 -1.14
C ARG A 33 46.64 -26.43 -1.65
N GLU A 34 46.23 -27.35 -0.79
CA GLU A 34 45.03 -28.14 -1.04
C GLU A 34 43.90 -27.15 -1.37
N SER A 35 43.23 -27.36 -2.50
CA SER A 35 42.16 -26.50 -2.95
C SER A 35 40.96 -26.70 -2.03
N ASP A 36 40.53 -25.63 -1.35
CA ASP A 36 39.29 -25.64 -0.57
C ASP A 36 38.14 -26.18 -1.44
N GLU A 37 37.43 -27.20 -0.96
CA GLU A 37 36.25 -27.71 -1.65
C GLU A 37 35.20 -26.60 -1.73
N ASN A 38 34.78 -26.24 -2.95
CA ASN A 38 33.86 -25.13 -3.19
C ASN A 38 32.46 -25.45 -2.64
N SER A 39 32.24 -25.16 -1.35
CA SER A 39 30.92 -25.23 -0.73
C SER A 39 29.96 -24.29 -1.47
N ILE A 40 28.91 -24.84 -2.08
CA ILE A 40 27.93 -24.07 -2.86
C ILE A 40 27.22 -23.09 -1.91
N LYS A 41 27.55 -21.80 -2.04
CA LYS A 41 27.04 -20.76 -1.14
C LYS A 41 25.67 -20.26 -1.61
N MET A 42 24.62 -20.77 -0.99
CA MET A 42 23.24 -20.31 -1.16
C MET A 42 23.09 -18.80 -0.92
N LYS A 43 22.16 -18.14 -1.64
CA LYS A 43 21.80 -16.73 -1.45
C LYS A 43 20.48 -16.66 -0.69
N ILE A 44 20.48 -15.99 0.46
CA ILE A 44 19.27 -15.74 1.25
C ILE A 44 18.57 -14.50 0.70
N PHE A 45 17.26 -14.61 0.49
CA PHE A 45 16.32 -13.50 0.29
C PHE A 45 15.34 -13.47 1.48
N ASN A 46 14.74 -12.31 1.74
CA ASN A 46 13.68 -12.18 2.74
C ASN A 46 12.38 -11.82 2.01
N ASP A 47 11.35 -12.64 2.21
CA ASP A 47 10.02 -12.55 1.59
C ASP A 47 8.95 -12.34 2.67
N SER A 48 7.91 -11.58 2.35
CA SER A 48 6.86 -11.21 3.31
C SER A 48 5.92 -12.37 3.68
N VAL A 49 5.82 -13.40 2.83
CA VAL A 49 4.95 -14.56 3.02
C VAL A 49 5.71 -15.75 3.62
N HIS A 50 6.91 -16.05 3.09
CA HIS A 50 7.69 -17.24 3.47
C HIS A 50 8.86 -16.97 4.41
N GLY A 51 9.21 -15.71 4.66
CA GLY A 51 10.37 -15.32 5.47
C GLY A 51 11.69 -15.53 4.72
N GLN A 52 12.65 -16.21 5.35
CA GLN A 52 13.99 -16.40 4.76
C GLN A 52 13.99 -17.54 3.73
N ILE A 53 14.13 -17.17 2.45
CA ILE A 53 14.21 -18.10 1.31
C ILE A 53 15.68 -18.29 0.92
N GLU A 54 16.17 -19.53 0.95
CA GLU A 54 17.49 -19.91 0.42
C GLU A 54 17.39 -20.35 -1.05
N LEU A 55 18.05 -19.63 -1.96
CA LEU A 55 18.11 -19.98 -3.39
C LEU A 55 19.50 -20.44 -3.83
N HIS A 56 19.51 -21.47 -4.69
CA HIS A 56 20.70 -22.01 -5.33
C HIS A 56 21.35 -20.98 -6.28
N PRO A 57 22.69 -20.88 -6.38
CA PRO A 57 23.35 -19.88 -7.22
C PRO A 57 22.96 -19.90 -8.71
N LEU A 58 22.47 -21.02 -9.26
CA LEU A 58 21.93 -21.07 -10.61
C LEU A 58 20.58 -20.32 -10.73
N LEU A 59 19.67 -20.50 -9.76
CA LEU A 59 18.42 -19.73 -9.68
C LEU A 59 18.71 -18.24 -9.58
N VAL A 60 19.75 -17.86 -8.81
CA VAL A 60 20.22 -16.48 -8.71
C VAL A 60 20.67 -15.93 -10.07
N LYS A 61 21.41 -16.71 -10.87
CA LYS A 61 21.84 -16.29 -12.21
C LYS A 61 20.66 -16.14 -13.19
N ILE A 62 19.58 -16.89 -13.01
CA ILE A 62 18.33 -16.75 -13.78
C ILE A 62 17.57 -15.50 -13.33
N ILE A 63 17.43 -15.29 -12.02
CA ILE A 63 16.79 -14.10 -11.42
C ILE A 63 17.48 -12.83 -11.88
N ASP A 64 18.81 -12.79 -11.83
CA ASP A 64 19.63 -11.62 -12.13
C ASP A 64 19.80 -11.39 -13.66
N THR A 65 18.78 -11.72 -14.48
CA THR A 65 18.64 -11.41 -15.92
C THR A 65 17.55 -10.37 -16.20
N PRO A 66 17.62 -9.59 -17.31
CA PRO A 66 16.55 -8.65 -17.68
C PRO A 66 15.18 -9.32 -17.89
N GLN A 67 15.16 -10.54 -18.44
CA GLN A 67 13.93 -11.28 -18.71
C GLN A 67 13.17 -11.64 -17.42
N PHE A 68 13.88 -11.93 -16.33
CA PHE A 68 13.26 -12.19 -15.03
C PHE A 68 13.02 -10.90 -14.22
N GLN A 69 13.97 -9.94 -14.22
CA GLN A 69 13.77 -8.65 -13.54
C GLN A 69 12.58 -7.87 -14.10
N ARG A 70 12.20 -8.06 -15.39
CA ARG A 70 10.94 -7.58 -16.00
C ARG A 70 9.72 -7.83 -15.12
N LEU A 71 9.64 -8.96 -14.44
CA LEU A 71 8.47 -9.34 -13.61
C LEU A 71 8.24 -8.38 -12.43
N ARG A 72 9.19 -7.50 -12.11
CA ARG A 72 9.05 -6.39 -11.14
C ARG A 72 8.16 -5.24 -11.64
N HIS A 73 7.85 -5.24 -12.92
CA HIS A 73 7.10 -4.21 -13.63
C HIS A 73 5.76 -4.76 -14.15
N LEU A 74 5.31 -5.89 -13.58
CA LEU A 74 4.03 -6.55 -13.81
C LEU A 74 3.37 -6.84 -12.45
N LYS A 75 2.25 -6.17 -12.15
CA LYS A 75 1.46 -6.43 -10.93
C LYS A 75 0.80 -7.80 -11.02
N GLN A 76 0.88 -8.59 -9.94
CA GLN A 76 0.30 -9.93 -9.85
C GLN A 76 -1.20 -9.90 -10.21
N LEU A 77 -1.91 -8.93 -9.62
CA LEU A 77 -3.35 -8.71 -9.77
C LEU A 77 -3.69 -7.64 -10.81
N GLY A 78 -2.74 -7.24 -11.66
CA GLY A 78 -2.95 -6.19 -12.67
C GLY A 78 -3.53 -4.91 -12.08
N THR A 79 -4.79 -4.60 -12.41
CA THR A 79 -5.47 -3.35 -12.04
C THR A 79 -5.92 -3.26 -10.58
N LYS A 80 -5.97 -4.36 -9.81
CA LYS A 80 -6.69 -4.35 -8.51
C LYS A 80 -6.07 -3.44 -7.45
N TYR A 81 -4.82 -3.00 -7.59
CA TYR A 81 -4.21 -1.93 -6.78
C TYR A 81 -5.02 -0.62 -6.78
N MET A 82 -5.78 -0.34 -7.86
CA MET A 82 -6.69 0.81 -7.96
C MET A 82 -7.96 0.68 -7.11
N ILE A 83 -8.16 -0.48 -6.45
CA ILE A 83 -9.28 -0.78 -5.53
C ILE A 83 -8.74 -1.13 -4.13
N TYR A 84 -7.77 -2.03 -4.06
CA TYR A 84 -7.11 -2.53 -2.85
C TYR A 84 -5.71 -1.92 -2.75
N PRO A 85 -5.47 -0.87 -1.92
CA PRO A 85 -4.21 -0.13 -1.96
C PRO A 85 -2.96 -0.99 -1.81
N GLY A 86 -2.99 -1.99 -0.90
CA GLY A 86 -1.89 -2.91 -0.62
C GLY A 86 -1.62 -3.98 -1.70
N ALA A 87 -2.46 -4.12 -2.73
CA ALA A 87 -2.26 -5.07 -3.84
C ALA A 87 -1.17 -4.59 -4.83
N THR A 88 -0.03 -4.17 -4.31
CA THR A 88 1.11 -3.61 -5.06
C THR A 88 2.09 -4.66 -5.57
N HIS A 89 1.94 -5.90 -5.10
CA HIS A 89 2.83 -7.04 -5.30
C HIS A 89 2.92 -7.50 -6.76
N THR A 90 4.03 -8.16 -7.07
CA THR A 90 4.45 -8.40 -8.46
C THR A 90 4.72 -9.85 -8.80
N ARG A 91 4.71 -10.16 -10.11
CA ARG A 91 5.01 -11.50 -10.63
C ARG A 91 6.41 -12.00 -10.24
N PHE A 92 7.34 -11.08 -9.95
CA PHE A 92 8.73 -11.36 -9.53
C PHE A 92 8.83 -12.08 -8.18
N GLU A 93 8.17 -11.54 -7.16
CA GLU A 93 8.20 -12.09 -5.80
C GLU A 93 7.39 -13.38 -5.69
N HIS A 94 6.26 -13.45 -6.40
CA HIS A 94 5.45 -14.64 -6.55
C HIS A 94 6.27 -15.78 -7.18
N SER A 95 6.94 -15.55 -8.31
CA SER A 95 7.81 -16.54 -8.96
C SER A 95 8.92 -17.07 -8.03
N ILE A 96 9.47 -16.23 -7.14
CA ILE A 96 10.45 -16.65 -6.12
C ILE A 96 9.78 -17.52 -5.04
N GLY A 97 8.59 -17.15 -4.57
CA GLY A 97 7.82 -17.94 -3.61
C GLY A 97 7.39 -19.31 -4.15
N VAL A 98 6.92 -19.37 -5.40
CA VAL A 98 6.58 -20.63 -6.09
C VAL A 98 7.82 -21.51 -6.26
N SER A 99 8.98 -20.95 -6.64
CA SER A 99 10.26 -21.67 -6.68
C SER A 99 10.64 -22.27 -5.32
N TYR A 100 10.52 -21.49 -4.25
CA TYR A 100 10.78 -21.95 -2.87
C TYR A 100 9.82 -23.07 -2.44
N LEU A 101 8.52 -22.93 -2.69
CA LEU A 101 7.52 -23.95 -2.33
C LEU A 101 7.69 -25.25 -3.13
N ALA A 102 8.03 -25.16 -4.42
CA ALA A 102 8.36 -26.32 -5.25
C ALA A 102 9.59 -27.06 -4.69
N GLY A 103 10.65 -26.32 -4.35
CA GLY A 103 11.82 -26.84 -3.67
C GLY A 103 11.48 -27.54 -2.34
N CYS A 104 10.64 -26.90 -1.50
CA CYS A 104 10.18 -27.48 -0.25
C CYS A 104 9.37 -28.77 -0.44
N MET A 105 8.50 -28.84 -1.46
CA MET A 105 7.76 -30.06 -1.80
C MET A 105 8.73 -31.19 -2.18
N VAL A 106 9.66 -30.95 -3.11
CA VAL A 106 10.62 -31.97 -3.55
C VAL A 106 11.51 -32.44 -2.39
N LYS A 107 12.02 -31.52 -1.56
CA LYS A 107 12.82 -31.82 -0.36
C LYS A 107 12.03 -32.71 0.62
N ILE A 108 10.78 -32.36 0.91
CA ILE A 108 9.90 -33.12 1.82
C ILE A 108 9.54 -34.50 1.26
N LEU A 109 9.31 -34.65 -0.05
CA LEU A 109 9.08 -35.96 -0.67
C LEU A 109 10.34 -36.83 -0.61
N ARG A 110 11.51 -36.26 -0.91
CA ARG A 110 12.83 -36.93 -0.84
C ARG A 110 13.17 -37.42 0.56
N GLU A 111 12.91 -36.60 1.59
CA GLU A 111 13.12 -36.97 3.00
C GLU A 111 12.17 -38.08 3.48
N LYS A 112 10.90 -38.05 3.04
CA LYS A 112 9.89 -39.05 3.41
C LYS A 112 10.03 -40.37 2.67
N GLN A 113 10.66 -40.35 1.50
CA GLN A 113 10.65 -41.44 0.52
C GLN A 113 11.93 -41.48 -0.31
N THR A 114 13.00 -41.98 0.31
CA THR A 114 14.27 -42.24 -0.39
C THR A 114 14.10 -43.22 -1.55
N GLU A 115 13.06 -44.06 -1.55
CA GLU A 115 12.73 -44.98 -2.65
C GLU A 115 12.39 -44.29 -3.98
N LEU A 116 12.11 -42.98 -3.99
CA LEU A 116 11.76 -42.22 -5.20
C LEU A 116 12.98 -41.81 -6.05
N ASN A 117 14.21 -41.97 -5.52
CA ASN A 117 15.46 -41.64 -6.24
C ASN A 117 15.47 -40.21 -6.85
N ILE A 118 14.97 -39.24 -6.08
CA ILE A 118 14.96 -37.81 -6.41
C ILE A 118 16.39 -37.26 -6.31
N THR A 119 16.97 -36.83 -7.43
CA THR A 119 18.32 -36.27 -7.51
C THR A 119 18.32 -34.77 -7.21
N ASP A 120 19.50 -34.18 -7.00
CA ASP A 120 19.63 -32.72 -6.93
C ASP A 120 19.39 -32.03 -8.29
N GLN A 121 19.56 -32.74 -9.41
CA GLN A 121 19.10 -32.28 -10.74
C GLN A 121 17.58 -32.17 -10.78
N ASP A 122 16.83 -33.20 -10.33
CA ASP A 122 15.36 -33.13 -10.29
C ASP A 122 14.86 -31.95 -9.45
N LEU A 123 15.47 -31.75 -8.27
CA LEU A 123 15.19 -30.62 -7.40
C LEU A 123 15.44 -29.28 -8.10
N LEU A 124 16.61 -29.11 -8.72
CA LEU A 124 16.99 -27.87 -9.38
C LEU A 124 16.16 -27.61 -10.64
N CYS A 125 15.78 -28.63 -11.40
CA CYS A 125 14.84 -28.52 -12.52
C CYS A 125 13.45 -28.08 -12.06
N VAL A 126 12.94 -28.65 -10.97
CA VAL A 126 11.63 -28.26 -10.41
C VAL A 126 11.68 -26.83 -9.84
N GLU A 127 12.75 -26.46 -9.12
CA GLU A 127 12.95 -25.09 -8.63
C GLU A 127 13.08 -24.07 -9.79
N ILE A 128 13.75 -24.43 -10.90
CA ILE A 128 13.86 -23.58 -12.10
C ILE A 128 12.51 -23.46 -12.84
N ALA A 129 11.80 -24.57 -13.05
CA ALA A 129 10.49 -24.53 -13.73
C ALA A 129 9.48 -23.70 -12.93
N ALA A 130 9.45 -23.88 -11.61
CA ALA A 130 8.65 -23.08 -10.69
C ALA A 130 9.03 -21.60 -10.68
N LEU A 131 10.33 -21.28 -10.80
CA LEU A 131 10.80 -19.90 -10.96
C LEU A 131 10.36 -19.30 -12.32
N CYS A 132 10.40 -20.08 -13.40
CA CYS A 132 10.23 -19.58 -14.77
C CYS A 132 8.80 -19.70 -15.33
N HIS A 133 7.84 -20.28 -14.58
CA HIS A 133 6.48 -20.54 -15.07
C HIS A 133 5.72 -19.30 -15.52
N ASP A 134 6.06 -18.14 -14.95
CA ASP A 134 5.30 -16.88 -15.04
C ASP A 134 5.93 -15.82 -15.96
N LEU A 135 7.04 -16.15 -16.62
CA LEU A 135 7.83 -15.26 -17.49
C LEU A 135 7.02 -14.63 -18.63
N GLY A 136 5.98 -15.32 -19.10
CA GLY A 136 5.16 -14.99 -20.26
C GLY A 136 3.99 -14.04 -20.01
N HIS A 137 3.74 -13.60 -18.76
CA HIS A 137 2.66 -12.64 -18.51
C HIS A 137 2.90 -11.29 -19.19
N GLY A 138 1.84 -10.65 -19.65
CA GLY A 138 1.85 -9.30 -20.23
C GLY A 138 1.46 -8.21 -19.24
N PRO A 139 1.44 -6.94 -19.69
CA PRO A 139 0.95 -5.79 -18.92
C PRO A 139 -0.41 -6.07 -18.28
N PHE A 140 -0.51 -5.80 -16.98
CA PHE A 140 -1.68 -6.08 -16.13
C PHE A 140 -2.05 -7.58 -16.00
N SER A 141 -1.07 -8.48 -16.16
CA SER A 141 -1.19 -9.93 -16.02
C SER A 141 -2.37 -10.51 -16.84
N HIS A 142 -3.43 -11.00 -16.20
CA HIS A 142 -4.56 -11.68 -16.85
C HIS A 142 -5.45 -10.80 -17.73
N LEU A 143 -5.23 -9.49 -17.74
CA LEU A 143 -5.86 -8.58 -18.70
C LEU A 143 -5.28 -8.79 -20.10
N PHE A 144 -3.98 -9.08 -20.22
CA PHE A 144 -3.29 -9.13 -21.51
C PHE A 144 -3.71 -10.34 -22.35
N ASP A 145 -3.57 -11.55 -21.80
CA ASP A 145 -4.00 -12.81 -22.41
C ASP A 145 -5.52 -13.01 -22.34
N GLY A 146 -6.15 -12.62 -21.23
CA GLY A 146 -7.58 -12.84 -21.01
C GLY A 146 -8.53 -11.83 -21.67
N MET A 147 -8.05 -10.65 -22.10
CA MET A 147 -8.92 -9.58 -22.66
C MET A 147 -8.31 -8.82 -23.85
N PHE A 148 -7.05 -8.39 -23.79
CA PHE A 148 -6.46 -7.57 -24.86
C PHE A 148 -6.12 -8.39 -26.12
N ILE A 149 -5.30 -9.44 -26.01
CA ILE A 149 -4.90 -10.28 -27.15
C ILE A 149 -6.13 -10.90 -27.87
N PRO A 150 -7.15 -11.44 -27.17
CA PRO A 150 -8.38 -11.91 -27.81
C PRO A 150 -9.16 -10.82 -28.57
N ALA A 151 -9.06 -9.55 -28.18
CA ALA A 151 -9.74 -8.44 -28.84
C ALA A 151 -9.04 -7.95 -30.12
N VAL A 152 -7.71 -8.13 -30.22
CA VAL A 152 -6.89 -7.67 -31.37
C VAL A 152 -6.38 -8.79 -32.28
N GLY A 153 -6.48 -10.05 -31.83
CA GLY A 153 -5.92 -11.22 -32.52
C GLY A 153 -6.82 -12.44 -32.39
N ALA A 154 -8.12 -12.30 -32.70
CA ALA A 154 -9.16 -13.29 -32.45
C ALA A 154 -8.89 -14.73 -32.93
N ASP A 155 -8.09 -14.92 -33.99
CA ASP A 155 -7.73 -16.24 -34.53
C ASP A 155 -6.46 -16.85 -33.90
N ARG A 156 -5.70 -16.08 -33.11
CA ARG A 156 -4.46 -16.53 -32.46
C ARG A 156 -4.78 -17.18 -31.12
N LYS A 157 -4.74 -18.51 -31.05
CA LYS A 157 -4.66 -19.18 -29.75
C LYS A 157 -3.27 -18.95 -29.14
N TRP A 158 -3.21 -18.21 -28.04
CA TRP A 158 -2.01 -17.87 -27.29
C TRP A 158 -2.34 -17.82 -25.79
N GLU A 159 -1.61 -18.57 -24.97
CA GLU A 159 -1.74 -18.64 -23.51
C GLU A 159 -0.44 -18.15 -22.87
N HIS A 160 -0.46 -17.57 -21.66
CA HIS A 160 0.76 -17.01 -21.05
C HIS A 160 1.82 -18.09 -20.78
N GLU A 161 1.42 -19.36 -20.58
CA GLU A 161 2.36 -20.48 -20.47
C GLU A 161 3.13 -20.74 -21.78
N ASP A 162 2.56 -20.46 -22.97
CA ASP A 162 3.31 -20.53 -24.24
C ASP A 162 4.42 -19.46 -24.25
N ALA A 163 4.07 -18.22 -23.88
CA ALA A 163 5.02 -17.11 -23.82
C ALA A 163 6.09 -17.30 -22.74
N SER A 164 5.80 -18.02 -21.64
CA SER A 164 6.81 -18.39 -20.63
C SER A 164 7.87 -19.31 -21.21
N LEU A 165 7.51 -20.24 -22.09
CA LEU A 165 8.47 -21.09 -22.80
C LEU A 165 9.33 -20.28 -23.77
N ASP A 166 8.73 -19.41 -24.57
CA ASP A 166 9.46 -18.58 -25.52
C ASP A 166 10.40 -17.58 -24.82
N MET A 167 9.95 -16.97 -23.72
CA MET A 167 10.76 -16.08 -22.90
C MET A 167 11.90 -16.85 -22.19
N PHE A 168 11.66 -18.05 -21.69
CA PHE A 168 12.69 -18.92 -21.11
C PHE A 168 13.74 -19.31 -22.17
N ASN A 169 13.32 -19.80 -23.34
CA ASN A 169 14.20 -20.13 -24.46
C ASN A 169 15.01 -18.91 -24.94
N TYR A 170 14.39 -17.72 -24.99
CA TYR A 170 15.06 -16.47 -25.30
C TYR A 170 16.10 -16.09 -24.23
N MET A 171 15.75 -16.21 -22.94
CA MET A 171 16.64 -15.95 -21.82
C MET A 171 17.87 -16.88 -21.84
N LEU A 172 17.68 -18.19 -22.07
CA LEU A 172 18.76 -19.17 -22.18
C LEU A 172 19.71 -18.90 -23.36
N LYS A 173 19.20 -18.33 -24.45
CA LYS A 173 19.98 -17.97 -25.65
C LYS A 173 20.66 -16.61 -25.54
N LYS A 174 20.05 -15.64 -24.86
CA LYS A 174 20.53 -14.24 -24.77
C LYS A 174 21.56 -14.05 -23.66
N ASN A 175 21.44 -14.81 -22.57
CA ASN A 175 22.36 -14.82 -21.43
C ASN A 175 23.24 -16.08 -21.50
N PRO A 176 24.40 -16.14 -20.82
CA PRO A 176 25.28 -17.32 -20.86
C PRO A 176 24.75 -18.56 -20.09
N LEU A 177 23.44 -18.64 -19.84
CA LEU A 177 22.82 -19.57 -18.91
C LEU A 177 22.98 -21.04 -19.29
N MET A 178 22.94 -21.40 -20.59
CA MET A 178 23.16 -22.81 -21.01
C MET A 178 24.47 -23.37 -20.45
N LYS A 179 25.57 -22.61 -20.56
CA LYS A 179 26.90 -23.00 -20.03
C LYS A 179 26.95 -23.05 -18.51
N GLU A 180 26.11 -22.27 -17.84
CA GLU A 180 25.98 -22.28 -16.39
C GLU A 180 25.17 -23.50 -15.92
N MET A 181 24.12 -23.88 -16.65
CA MET A 181 23.33 -25.09 -16.41
C MET A 181 24.19 -26.35 -16.63
N GLU A 182 24.94 -26.40 -17.75
CA GLU A 182 25.96 -27.43 -18.02
C GLU A 182 27.00 -27.51 -16.87
N ALA A 183 27.46 -26.38 -16.34
CA ALA A 183 28.43 -26.33 -15.23
C ALA A 183 27.88 -26.80 -13.87
N TYR A 184 26.55 -26.83 -13.69
CA TYR A 184 25.88 -27.50 -12.55
C TYR A 184 25.37 -28.91 -12.91
N GLY A 185 25.72 -29.45 -14.08
CA GLY A 185 25.38 -30.81 -14.48
C GLY A 185 23.95 -31.02 -14.97
N LEU A 186 23.31 -29.99 -15.54
CA LEU A 186 22.02 -30.13 -16.22
C LEU A 186 22.22 -30.41 -17.71
N GLU A 187 21.47 -31.37 -18.24
CA GLU A 187 21.57 -31.85 -19.64
C GLU A 187 20.35 -31.42 -20.50
N GLN A 188 20.35 -31.79 -21.79
CA GLN A 188 19.27 -31.40 -22.72
C GLN A 188 17.90 -32.00 -22.34
N ASP A 189 17.89 -33.15 -21.67
CA ASP A 189 16.67 -33.77 -21.11
C ASP A 189 16.16 -33.01 -19.88
N ASP A 190 17.03 -32.33 -19.13
CA ASP A 190 16.65 -31.43 -18.03
C ASP A 190 16.00 -30.14 -18.55
N ILE A 191 16.51 -29.56 -19.64
CA ILE A 191 15.86 -28.43 -20.32
C ILE A 191 14.47 -28.84 -20.85
N THR A 192 14.37 -30.07 -21.38
CA THR A 192 13.10 -30.66 -21.82
C THR A 192 12.14 -30.85 -20.64
N PHE A 193 12.63 -31.34 -19.50
CA PHE A 193 11.84 -31.50 -18.28
C PHE A 193 11.33 -30.15 -17.74
N ILE A 194 12.19 -29.13 -17.68
CA ILE A 194 11.82 -27.77 -17.23
C ILE A 194 10.72 -27.18 -18.11
N THR A 195 10.83 -27.32 -19.44
CA THR A 195 9.80 -26.80 -20.37
C THR A 195 8.49 -27.58 -20.29
N GLU A 196 8.52 -28.90 -20.07
CA GLU A 196 7.33 -29.70 -19.83
C GLU A 196 6.66 -29.38 -18.47
N LEU A 197 7.43 -29.04 -17.44
CA LEU A 197 6.93 -28.57 -16.14
C LEU A 197 6.26 -27.19 -16.21
N ILE A 198 6.86 -26.23 -16.93
CA ILE A 198 6.30 -24.89 -17.14
C ILE A 198 4.96 -24.97 -17.88
N LYS A 199 4.89 -25.75 -18.97
CA LYS A 199 3.65 -25.92 -19.74
C LYS A 199 2.58 -26.73 -18.97
N GLY A 200 3.04 -27.65 -18.13
CA GLY A 200 2.22 -28.69 -17.53
C GLY A 200 1.84 -29.80 -18.53
N VAL A 201 1.94 -31.06 -18.11
CA VAL A 201 1.68 -32.22 -18.97
C VAL A 201 0.22 -32.65 -18.83
N LYS A 202 -0.53 -32.63 -19.93
CA LYS A 202 -1.85 -33.27 -20.01
C LYS A 202 -1.69 -34.75 -20.40
N ILE A 203 -1.76 -35.63 -19.40
CA ILE A 203 -1.96 -37.07 -19.63
C ILE A 203 -3.35 -37.23 -20.27
N LYS A 204 -3.43 -37.97 -21.38
CA LYS A 204 -4.69 -38.23 -22.09
C LYS A 204 -5.22 -39.61 -21.75
N ASP A 205 -6.37 -39.67 -21.08
CA ASP A 205 -6.95 -40.93 -20.59
C ASP A 205 -7.26 -41.93 -21.72
N ASP A 206 -7.60 -41.48 -22.93
CA ASP A 206 -7.94 -42.35 -24.06
C ASP A 206 -6.79 -43.22 -24.62
N LYS A 207 -5.53 -43.02 -24.19
CA LYS A 207 -4.37 -43.65 -24.86
C LYS A 207 -3.39 -44.44 -23.98
N ASP A 208 -3.42 -44.35 -22.66
CA ASP A 208 -2.50 -45.06 -21.72
C ASP A 208 -0.97 -44.84 -21.98
N GLU A 209 -0.59 -43.92 -22.87
CA GLU A 209 0.80 -43.63 -23.26
C GLU A 209 1.39 -42.47 -22.45
N TRP A 210 2.64 -42.64 -22.00
CA TRP A 210 3.42 -41.57 -21.35
C TRP A 210 3.99 -40.63 -22.43
N THR A 211 3.56 -39.37 -22.40
CA THR A 211 3.84 -38.38 -23.46
C THR A 211 5.02 -37.46 -23.17
N ALA A 212 5.45 -37.37 -21.91
CA ALA A 212 6.57 -36.53 -21.50
C ALA A 212 7.92 -37.22 -21.76
N ARG A 213 8.96 -36.43 -22.02
CA ARG A 213 10.29 -36.91 -22.43
C ARG A 213 11.39 -36.53 -21.45
N GLY A 214 11.25 -35.42 -20.74
CA GLY A 214 12.28 -34.95 -19.81
C GLY A 214 12.48 -35.85 -18.60
N ARG A 215 11.45 -36.62 -18.22
CA ARG A 215 11.49 -37.71 -17.23
C ARG A 215 10.57 -38.86 -17.63
N ASN A 216 10.76 -40.02 -16.99
CA ASN A 216 9.92 -41.21 -17.17
C ASN A 216 8.80 -41.29 -16.12
N GLU A 217 7.91 -42.27 -16.28
CA GLU A 217 6.73 -42.48 -15.42
C GLU A 217 7.04 -42.80 -13.95
N GLU A 218 8.23 -43.32 -13.64
CA GLU A 218 8.70 -43.46 -12.25
C GLU A 218 8.84 -42.11 -11.52
N LYS A 219 8.94 -40.99 -12.27
CA LYS A 219 9.01 -39.62 -11.75
C LYS A 219 7.78 -38.77 -12.14
N SER A 220 6.66 -39.41 -12.53
CA SER A 220 5.43 -38.70 -12.93
C SER A 220 4.91 -37.70 -11.89
N PHE A 221 5.08 -38.00 -10.61
CA PHE A 221 4.67 -37.13 -9.49
C PHE A 221 5.34 -35.75 -9.49
N LEU A 222 6.49 -35.56 -10.14
CA LEU A 222 7.14 -34.24 -10.21
C LEU A 222 6.36 -33.26 -11.09
N TYR A 223 5.62 -33.76 -12.09
CA TYR A 223 4.77 -32.95 -12.96
C TYR A 223 3.48 -32.45 -12.28
N GLU A 224 3.15 -33.00 -11.10
CA GLU A 224 2.04 -32.52 -10.26
C GLU A 224 2.44 -31.37 -9.31
N ILE A 225 3.70 -30.90 -9.33
CA ILE A 225 4.21 -29.88 -8.39
C ILE A 225 4.02 -28.44 -8.89
N VAL A 226 4.38 -28.16 -10.15
CA VAL A 226 4.48 -26.77 -10.67
C VAL A 226 3.19 -26.31 -11.35
N ALA A 227 2.73 -27.04 -12.36
CA ALA A 227 1.53 -26.71 -13.12
C ALA A 227 0.66 -27.98 -13.26
N ASN A 228 -0.15 -28.27 -12.23
CA ASN A 228 -0.89 -29.52 -12.13
C ASN A 228 -2.15 -29.47 -13.00
N LYS A 229 -1.99 -29.76 -14.29
CA LYS A 229 -3.09 -29.77 -15.28
C LYS A 229 -4.10 -30.93 -15.10
N ARG A 230 -4.00 -31.71 -14.01
CA ARG A 230 -4.89 -32.85 -13.70
C ARG A 230 -5.96 -32.49 -12.67
N ASN A 231 -5.59 -31.93 -11.51
CA ASN A 231 -6.54 -31.51 -10.47
C ASN A 231 -6.29 -30.10 -9.92
N GLY A 232 -5.32 -29.37 -10.49
CA GLY A 232 -5.03 -27.99 -10.11
C GLY A 232 -4.50 -27.81 -8.68
N ILE A 233 -3.98 -28.86 -8.03
CA ILE A 233 -3.28 -28.73 -6.74
C ILE A 233 -1.77 -28.68 -7.00
N ASP A 234 -1.23 -27.47 -7.07
CA ASP A 234 0.19 -27.17 -7.33
C ASP A 234 0.68 -26.01 -6.44
N VAL A 235 1.98 -25.76 -6.44
CA VAL A 235 2.63 -24.76 -5.58
C VAL A 235 2.46 -23.31 -6.05
N ASP A 236 2.08 -23.10 -7.32
CA ASP A 236 1.62 -21.81 -7.87
C ASP A 236 0.50 -21.22 -6.99
N LYS A 237 -0.58 -21.99 -6.87
CA LYS A 237 -1.76 -21.64 -6.07
C LYS A 237 -1.42 -21.47 -4.61
N TRP A 238 -0.48 -22.26 -4.08
CA TRP A 238 -0.11 -22.17 -2.67
C TRP A 238 0.65 -20.87 -2.35
N ASP A 239 1.45 -20.33 -3.27
CA ASP A 239 2.00 -18.99 -3.10
C ASP A 239 0.93 -17.92 -3.29
N TYR A 240 0.22 -17.88 -4.43
CA TYR A 240 -0.67 -16.73 -4.67
C TYR A 240 -1.86 -16.68 -3.72
N PHE A 241 -2.42 -17.82 -3.26
CA PHE A 241 -3.44 -17.75 -2.20
C PHE A 241 -2.91 -17.14 -0.90
N ALA A 242 -1.64 -17.42 -0.53
CA ALA A 242 -1.05 -16.82 0.66
C ALA A 242 -0.66 -15.35 0.44
N ARG A 243 -0.06 -15.04 -0.72
CA ARG A 243 0.45 -13.71 -1.10
C ARG A 243 -0.64 -12.71 -1.43
N ASP A 244 -1.67 -13.12 -2.17
CA ASP A 244 -2.83 -12.27 -2.47
C ASP A 244 -3.61 -11.98 -1.20
N CYS A 245 -3.88 -12.97 -0.35
CA CYS A 245 -4.52 -12.77 0.96
C CYS A 245 -3.75 -11.74 1.83
N HIS A 246 -2.43 -11.90 1.92
CA HIS A 246 -1.52 -11.02 2.66
C HIS A 246 -1.58 -9.56 2.15
N HIS A 247 -1.53 -9.34 0.84
CA HIS A 247 -1.54 -7.99 0.24
C HIS A 247 -2.94 -7.36 0.10
N LEU A 248 -3.99 -8.18 -0.03
CA LEU A 248 -5.39 -7.72 -0.11
C LEU A 248 -6.03 -7.44 1.25
N GLY A 249 -5.42 -7.87 2.36
CA GLY A 249 -6.02 -7.83 3.69
C GLY A 249 -7.18 -8.82 3.86
N ILE A 250 -7.10 -10.01 3.23
CA ILE A 250 -8.14 -11.06 3.25
C ILE A 250 -7.56 -12.29 3.95
N PRO A 251 -8.23 -12.92 4.93
CA PRO A 251 -7.70 -14.12 5.58
C PRO A 251 -7.51 -15.30 4.60
N ASN A 252 -6.34 -15.93 4.62
CA ASN A 252 -6.10 -17.18 3.89
C ASN A 252 -6.84 -18.34 4.58
N GLY A 253 -7.65 -19.08 3.84
CA GLY A 253 -8.55 -20.10 4.38
C GLY A 253 -7.96 -21.50 4.59
N PHE A 254 -6.71 -21.77 4.16
CA PHE A 254 -6.10 -23.10 4.30
C PHE A 254 -4.69 -23.09 4.91
N ASP A 255 -4.34 -24.14 5.64
CA ASP A 255 -3.01 -24.34 6.20
C ASP A 255 -2.08 -25.02 5.17
N LEU A 256 -1.28 -24.18 4.49
CA LEU A 256 -0.26 -24.58 3.52
C LEU A 256 0.75 -25.57 4.14
N GLN A 257 1.27 -25.27 5.34
CA GLN A 257 2.30 -26.09 5.98
C GLN A 257 1.76 -27.48 6.36
N ARG A 258 0.51 -27.58 6.80
CA ARG A 258 -0.18 -28.86 7.02
C ARG A 258 -0.41 -29.62 5.72
N LEU A 259 -0.77 -28.95 4.62
CA LEU A 259 -0.99 -29.59 3.33
C LEU A 259 0.32 -30.15 2.75
N LEU A 260 1.34 -29.31 2.64
CA LEU A 260 2.72 -29.64 2.26
C LEU A 260 3.29 -30.81 3.10
N ARG A 261 3.19 -30.73 4.43
CA ARG A 261 3.66 -31.79 5.33
C ARG A 261 2.81 -33.06 5.24
N SER A 262 1.60 -33.01 4.69
CA SER A 262 0.75 -34.20 4.49
C SER A 262 1.03 -35.00 3.21
N ALA A 263 1.63 -34.38 2.18
CA ALA A 263 1.89 -35.02 0.88
C ALA A 263 2.78 -36.28 0.97
N ARG A 264 2.48 -37.31 0.16
CA ARG A 264 3.27 -38.53 -0.02
C ARG A 264 3.00 -39.12 -1.40
N VAL A 265 4.03 -39.56 -2.12
CA VAL A 265 3.85 -40.28 -3.40
C VAL A 265 3.38 -41.70 -3.13
N CYS A 266 2.30 -42.11 -3.77
CA CYS A 266 1.83 -43.50 -3.77
C CYS A 266 1.67 -44.03 -5.20
N ASP A 267 1.66 -45.35 -5.32
CA ASP A 267 1.30 -46.02 -6.56
C ASP A 267 -0.22 -45.96 -6.75
N VAL A 268 -0.64 -45.35 -7.86
CA VAL A 268 -2.03 -45.10 -8.25
C VAL A 268 -2.33 -45.87 -9.52
N LYS A 269 -3.46 -46.58 -9.56
CA LYS A 269 -3.96 -47.15 -10.81
C LYS A 269 -4.87 -46.15 -11.52
N MET A 270 -4.44 -45.66 -12.68
CA MET A 270 -5.29 -44.94 -13.63
C MET A 270 -5.41 -45.82 -14.88
N ASN A 271 -6.64 -46.05 -15.34
CA ASN A 271 -6.97 -47.02 -16.39
C ASN A 271 -6.33 -48.40 -16.15
N LYS A 272 -5.45 -48.84 -17.07
CA LYS A 272 -4.76 -50.14 -16.99
C LYS A 272 -3.37 -50.04 -16.35
N LYS A 273 -2.80 -48.84 -16.25
CA LYS A 273 -1.41 -48.61 -15.84
C LYS A 273 -1.29 -48.21 -14.37
N LEU A 274 -0.08 -48.32 -13.83
CA LEU A 274 0.28 -47.88 -12.49
C LEU A 274 1.18 -46.64 -12.63
N TRP A 275 0.86 -45.58 -11.91
CA TRP A 275 1.52 -44.28 -11.96
C TRP A 275 1.92 -43.85 -10.56
N LYS A 276 2.95 -43.01 -10.43
CA LYS A 276 3.31 -42.40 -9.14
C LYS A 276 2.73 -41.00 -9.05
N SER A 277 1.85 -40.78 -8.07
CA SER A 277 1.10 -39.52 -7.91
C SER A 277 1.13 -39.05 -6.46
N ILE A 278 1.14 -37.73 -6.27
CA ILE A 278 1.12 -37.05 -4.97
C ILE A 278 -0.24 -37.28 -4.32
N CYS A 279 -0.25 -38.11 -3.28
CA CYS A 279 -1.41 -38.39 -2.47
C CYS A 279 -1.35 -37.57 -1.18
N TYR A 280 -2.50 -37.02 -0.77
CA TYR A 280 -2.63 -36.26 0.46
C TYR A 280 -3.14 -37.14 1.60
N ARG A 281 -3.07 -36.64 2.83
CA ARG A 281 -3.47 -37.44 4.00
C ARG A 281 -4.98 -37.35 4.24
N ASP A 282 -5.65 -38.48 4.47
CA ASP A 282 -7.10 -38.57 4.82
C ASP A 282 -7.67 -37.36 5.59
N LYS A 283 -7.07 -37.01 6.73
CA LYS A 283 -7.44 -35.90 7.63
C LYS A 283 -7.08 -34.48 7.15
N VAL A 284 -6.85 -34.28 5.85
CA VAL A 284 -6.67 -32.95 5.23
C VAL A 284 -7.61 -32.71 4.04
N ALA A 285 -8.58 -33.60 3.76
CA ALA A 285 -9.58 -33.38 2.71
C ALA A 285 -10.32 -32.04 2.89
N ASP A 286 -10.69 -31.67 4.12
CA ASP A 286 -11.24 -30.34 4.42
C ASP A 286 -10.30 -29.20 4.01
N ASN A 287 -9.02 -29.28 4.39
CA ASN A 287 -8.01 -28.26 4.08
C ASN A 287 -7.74 -28.12 2.56
N ILE A 288 -8.04 -29.16 1.77
CA ILE A 288 -8.02 -29.10 0.30
C ILE A 288 -9.30 -28.42 -0.21
N TYR A 289 -10.47 -28.74 0.36
CA TYR A 289 -11.69 -28.00 0.04
C TYR A 289 -11.56 -26.50 0.35
N ASP A 290 -11.01 -26.18 1.53
CA ASP A 290 -10.87 -24.83 2.05
C ASP A 290 -9.84 -24.02 1.22
N MET A 291 -8.86 -24.71 0.59
CA MET A 291 -7.97 -24.13 -0.42
C MET A 291 -8.76 -23.68 -1.67
N PHE A 292 -9.61 -24.53 -2.24
CA PHE A 292 -10.44 -24.13 -3.39
C PHE A 292 -11.56 -23.13 -3.01
N HIS A 293 -12.03 -23.15 -1.77
CA HIS A 293 -12.92 -22.11 -1.24
C HIS A 293 -12.20 -20.76 -1.07
N THR A 294 -10.92 -20.77 -0.73
CA THR A 294 -10.06 -19.57 -0.73
C THR A 294 -9.94 -19.01 -2.14
N ARG A 295 -9.74 -19.86 -3.17
CA ARG A 295 -9.79 -19.45 -4.58
C ARG A 295 -11.10 -18.75 -4.93
N TYR A 296 -12.24 -19.38 -4.64
CA TYR A 296 -13.56 -18.80 -4.90
C TYR A 296 -13.73 -17.44 -4.20
N THR A 297 -13.27 -17.33 -2.95
CA THR A 297 -13.34 -16.11 -2.14
C THR A 297 -12.52 -14.98 -2.74
N LEU A 298 -11.24 -15.24 -3.09
CA LEU A 298 -10.36 -14.28 -3.76
C LEU A 298 -10.93 -13.84 -5.13
N HIS A 299 -11.44 -14.79 -5.92
CA HIS A 299 -12.11 -14.49 -7.19
C HIS A 299 -13.31 -13.57 -7.00
N ARG A 300 -14.23 -13.89 -6.08
CA ARG A 300 -15.48 -13.16 -5.87
C ARG A 300 -15.28 -11.80 -5.21
N GLN A 301 -14.37 -11.69 -4.24
CA GLN A 301 -14.13 -10.45 -3.51
C GLN A 301 -13.22 -9.50 -4.28
N ALA A 302 -12.06 -9.96 -4.74
CA ALA A 302 -11.00 -9.08 -5.25
C ALA A 302 -10.77 -9.19 -6.77
N LEU A 303 -10.49 -10.38 -7.31
CA LEU A 303 -10.03 -10.52 -8.70
C LEU A 303 -11.12 -10.09 -9.70
N GLN A 304 -12.36 -10.54 -9.45
CA GLN A 304 -13.56 -10.13 -10.16
C GLN A 304 -14.35 -9.09 -9.36
N HIS A 305 -13.69 -8.19 -8.62
CA HIS A 305 -14.38 -7.05 -8.01
C HIS A 305 -15.01 -6.15 -9.10
N LYS A 306 -16.28 -5.76 -8.94
CA LYS A 306 -17.04 -4.99 -9.95
C LYS A 306 -16.30 -3.76 -10.49
N THR A 307 -15.79 -2.89 -9.61
CA THR A 307 -15.06 -1.68 -10.03
C THR A 307 -13.68 -2.02 -10.60
N GLY A 308 -13.06 -3.11 -10.17
CA GLY A 308 -11.78 -3.57 -10.75
C GLY A 308 -11.96 -4.18 -12.14
N TYR A 309 -13.09 -4.82 -12.41
CA TYR A 309 -13.44 -5.42 -13.70
C TYR A 309 -13.71 -4.34 -14.76
N ILE A 310 -14.46 -3.27 -14.43
CA ILE A 310 -14.69 -2.19 -15.40
C ILE A 310 -13.41 -1.39 -15.71
N ILE A 311 -12.47 -1.30 -14.75
CA ILE A 311 -11.12 -0.77 -15.02
C ILE A 311 -10.35 -1.69 -15.98
N ASP A 312 -10.43 -3.03 -15.84
CA ASP A 312 -9.80 -3.94 -16.82
C ASP A 312 -10.35 -3.71 -18.24
N VAL A 313 -11.68 -3.54 -18.35
CA VAL A 313 -12.34 -3.24 -19.63
C VAL A 313 -11.81 -1.93 -20.21
N MET A 314 -11.78 -0.85 -19.42
CA MET A 314 -11.29 0.46 -19.89
C MET A 314 -9.81 0.41 -20.31
N ILE A 315 -8.93 -0.27 -19.55
CA ILE A 315 -7.52 -0.42 -19.93
C ILE A 315 -7.39 -1.27 -21.21
N LYS A 316 -8.18 -2.34 -21.36
CA LYS A 316 -8.26 -3.11 -22.61
C LYS A 316 -8.70 -2.22 -23.78
N ASP A 317 -9.68 -1.32 -23.62
CA ASP A 317 -10.12 -0.41 -24.69
C ASP A 317 -9.04 0.63 -25.04
N ALA A 318 -8.35 1.19 -24.05
CA ALA A 318 -7.22 2.09 -24.28
C ALA A 318 -6.06 1.38 -25.01
N LEU A 319 -5.73 0.15 -24.63
CA LEU A 319 -4.71 -0.67 -25.30
C LEU A 319 -5.11 -1.02 -26.75
N VAL A 320 -6.40 -1.32 -27.00
CA VAL A 320 -6.93 -1.54 -28.37
C VAL A 320 -6.80 -0.27 -29.21
N ALA A 321 -7.23 0.89 -28.70
CA ALA A 321 -7.14 2.17 -29.40
C ALA A 321 -5.67 2.62 -29.63
N ALA A 322 -4.76 2.23 -28.74
CA ALA A 322 -3.32 2.49 -28.87
C ALA A 322 -2.57 1.47 -29.75
N ASN A 323 -3.16 0.30 -30.04
CA ASN A 323 -2.45 -0.88 -30.56
C ASN A 323 -1.57 -0.61 -31.78
N GLU A 324 -2.09 0.12 -32.77
CA GLU A 324 -1.38 0.43 -34.02
C GLU A 324 -0.69 1.80 -34.00
N LYS A 325 -1.00 2.64 -33.01
CA LYS A 325 -0.69 4.08 -33.01
C LYS A 325 0.48 4.45 -32.09
N LEU A 326 0.70 3.70 -31.02
CA LEU A 326 1.71 4.00 -30.00
C LEU A 326 3.14 3.88 -30.54
N ARG A 327 3.38 2.92 -31.44
CA ARG A 327 4.71 2.55 -31.92
C ARG A 327 4.70 2.43 -33.46
N PRO A 328 5.14 3.46 -34.23
CA PRO A 328 4.95 3.59 -35.68
C PRO A 328 5.55 2.51 -36.62
N ARG A 329 5.98 1.36 -36.12
CA ARG A 329 6.59 0.25 -36.89
C ARG A 329 6.17 -1.16 -36.46
N ARG A 330 5.49 -1.33 -35.31
CA ARG A 330 5.01 -2.61 -34.76
C ARG A 330 3.82 -2.34 -33.85
N LYS A 331 2.78 -3.17 -33.91
CA LYS A 331 1.64 -3.06 -32.99
C LYS A 331 2.04 -3.50 -31.58
N ILE A 332 1.30 -3.07 -30.56
CA ILE A 332 1.44 -3.58 -29.19
C ILE A 332 1.25 -5.12 -29.17
N SER A 333 0.29 -5.62 -29.95
CA SER A 333 0.02 -7.05 -30.15
C SER A 333 1.18 -7.82 -30.79
N ASP A 334 1.95 -7.21 -31.67
CA ASP A 334 3.04 -7.88 -32.42
C ASP A 334 4.23 -8.23 -31.52
N ALA A 335 4.30 -7.66 -30.30
CA ALA A 335 5.37 -7.91 -29.35
C ALA A 335 5.42 -9.37 -28.87
N ILE A 336 4.28 -10.10 -28.88
CA ILE A 336 4.26 -11.53 -28.51
C ILE A 336 5.08 -12.39 -29.48
N ASP A 337 5.23 -11.94 -30.74
CA ASP A 337 6.04 -12.63 -31.76
C ASP A 337 7.55 -12.34 -31.61
N ASN A 338 7.95 -11.49 -30.65
CA ASN A 338 9.35 -11.11 -30.45
C ASN A 338 9.71 -10.87 -28.98
N MET A 339 10.29 -11.89 -28.33
CA MET A 339 10.68 -11.85 -26.92
C MET A 339 11.66 -10.70 -26.55
N ALA A 340 12.40 -10.12 -27.50
CA ALA A 340 13.24 -8.96 -27.24
C ALA A 340 12.44 -7.66 -27.04
N ASP A 341 11.29 -7.52 -27.72
CA ASP A 341 10.34 -6.43 -27.52
C ASP A 341 9.38 -6.77 -26.37
N TYR A 342 8.96 -8.03 -26.23
CA TYR A 342 8.16 -8.50 -25.09
C TYR A 342 8.88 -8.30 -23.75
N THR A 343 10.21 -8.43 -23.73
CA THR A 343 11.04 -8.11 -22.54
C THR A 343 10.78 -6.68 -22.02
N LYS A 344 10.46 -5.73 -22.92
CA LYS A 344 10.21 -4.31 -22.61
C LYS A 344 8.73 -3.96 -22.46
N LEU A 345 7.82 -4.93 -22.60
CA LEU A 345 6.38 -4.71 -22.55
C LEU A 345 5.88 -4.98 -21.12
N THR A 346 5.71 -3.91 -20.35
CA THR A 346 5.42 -3.89 -18.90
C THR A 346 4.19 -3.01 -18.60
N ASP A 347 3.76 -2.95 -17.34
CA ASP A 347 2.62 -2.11 -16.91
C ASP A 347 2.82 -0.61 -17.22
N HIS A 348 4.08 -0.17 -17.38
CA HIS A 348 4.48 1.18 -17.79
C HIS A 348 3.86 1.66 -19.12
N ILE A 349 3.31 0.76 -19.94
CA ILE A 349 2.57 1.13 -21.16
C ILE A 349 1.37 2.07 -20.89
N PHE A 350 0.83 2.06 -19.68
CA PHE A 350 -0.20 3.00 -19.23
C PHE A 350 0.31 4.46 -19.26
N ASP A 351 1.49 4.68 -18.69
CA ASP A 351 2.16 5.98 -18.69
C ASP A 351 2.76 6.32 -20.06
N GLU A 352 3.23 5.33 -20.83
CA GLU A 352 3.66 5.50 -22.23
C GLU A 352 2.52 6.09 -23.09
N ILE A 353 1.28 5.64 -22.89
CA ILE A 353 0.09 6.17 -23.59
C ILE A 353 -0.30 7.55 -23.06
N LEU A 354 -0.35 7.77 -21.74
CA LEU A 354 -0.72 9.08 -21.16
C LEU A 354 0.28 10.18 -21.54
N GLN A 355 1.58 9.91 -21.40
CA GLN A 355 2.65 10.87 -21.66
C GLN A 355 3.03 11.02 -23.14
N ALA A 356 2.44 10.20 -24.04
CA ALA A 356 2.75 10.23 -25.47
C ALA A 356 2.64 11.65 -26.10
N PRO A 357 3.50 12.03 -27.06
CA PRO A 357 3.38 13.31 -27.77
C PRO A 357 2.03 13.49 -28.49
N GLU A 358 1.52 14.72 -28.54
CA GLU A 358 0.23 15.03 -29.18
C GLU A 358 0.15 14.75 -30.69
N HIS A 359 1.30 14.58 -31.36
CA HIS A 359 1.35 14.20 -32.78
C HIS A 359 1.01 12.72 -33.03
N LEU A 360 0.93 11.88 -31.98
CA LEU A 360 0.41 10.52 -32.07
C LEU A 360 -1.11 10.56 -31.82
N ASP A 361 -1.89 9.91 -32.68
CA ASP A 361 -3.37 9.91 -32.67
C ASP A 361 -3.97 9.03 -31.54
N LEU A 362 -3.42 9.17 -30.34
CA LEU A 362 -3.76 8.42 -29.13
C LEU A 362 -4.85 9.08 -28.30
N LYS A 363 -5.53 10.12 -28.83
CA LYS A 363 -6.51 10.94 -28.10
C LYS A 363 -7.61 10.11 -27.43
N GLU A 364 -8.10 9.08 -28.11
CA GLU A 364 -9.10 8.14 -27.57
C GLU A 364 -8.55 7.34 -26.39
N ALA A 365 -7.39 6.70 -26.56
CA ALA A 365 -6.72 5.93 -25.51
C ALA A 365 -6.39 6.81 -24.28
N LYS A 366 -5.86 8.02 -24.52
CA LYS A 366 -5.57 9.02 -23.46
C LYS A 366 -6.82 9.38 -22.67
N VAL A 367 -7.91 9.76 -23.33
CA VAL A 367 -9.18 10.11 -22.64
C VAL A 367 -9.70 8.96 -21.79
N ILE A 368 -9.55 7.71 -22.24
CA ILE A 368 -9.92 6.52 -21.45
C ILE A 368 -9.03 6.38 -20.20
N LEU A 369 -7.70 6.52 -20.33
CA LEU A 369 -6.78 6.44 -19.19
C LEU A 369 -6.94 7.62 -18.23
N GLU A 370 -7.12 8.85 -18.74
CA GLU A 370 -7.47 10.04 -17.95
C GLU A 370 -8.78 9.83 -17.17
N ASN A 371 -9.77 9.15 -17.75
CA ASN A 371 -11.00 8.81 -17.04
C ASN A 371 -10.77 7.78 -15.92
N ILE A 372 -9.79 6.89 -16.03
CA ILE A 372 -9.42 5.99 -14.93
C ILE A 372 -8.73 6.77 -13.81
N VAL A 373 -7.73 7.61 -14.15
CA VAL A 373 -6.95 8.38 -13.18
C VAL A 373 -7.82 9.38 -12.42
N ASN A 374 -8.67 10.15 -13.11
CA ASN A 374 -9.59 11.12 -12.50
C ASN A 374 -10.91 10.46 -11.99
N ARG A 375 -10.91 9.13 -11.79
CA ARG A 375 -12.03 8.30 -11.31
C ARG A 375 -13.39 8.45 -12.03
N ARG A 376 -13.40 8.96 -13.26
CA ARG A 376 -14.58 9.12 -14.15
C ARG A 376 -14.96 7.77 -14.79
N LEU A 377 -15.20 6.75 -13.96
CA LEU A 377 -15.53 5.37 -14.33
C LEU A 377 -17.03 5.22 -14.64
N PRO A 378 -17.44 4.27 -15.53
CA PRO A 378 -18.83 3.88 -15.70
C PRO A 378 -19.45 3.42 -14.36
N LYS A 379 -20.64 3.92 -14.05
CA LYS A 379 -21.32 3.66 -12.77
C LYS A 379 -21.92 2.25 -12.78
N PHE A 380 -21.64 1.45 -11.75
CA PHE A 380 -22.22 0.12 -11.60
C PHE A 380 -23.72 0.22 -11.26
N VAL A 381 -24.56 -0.44 -12.07
CA VAL A 381 -26.02 -0.44 -11.90
C VAL A 381 -26.49 -1.60 -11.02
N GLY A 382 -26.01 -2.82 -11.29
CA GLY A 382 -26.50 -4.01 -10.59
C GLY A 382 -25.77 -5.30 -10.97
N GLU A 383 -26.01 -6.35 -10.19
CA GLU A 383 -25.46 -7.69 -10.34
C GLU A 383 -26.57 -8.74 -10.14
N ALA A 384 -26.58 -9.81 -10.95
CA ALA A 384 -27.57 -10.88 -10.87
C ALA A 384 -26.96 -12.25 -11.28
N ARG A 385 -27.56 -13.35 -10.81
CA ARG A 385 -27.11 -14.74 -11.09
C ARG A 385 -27.93 -15.40 -12.18
N LEU A 386 -27.25 -15.96 -13.18
CA LEU A 386 -27.90 -16.64 -14.29
C LEU A 386 -28.44 -18.01 -13.89
N ASP A 387 -29.58 -18.35 -14.49
CA ASP A 387 -30.09 -19.70 -14.57
C ASP A 387 -29.45 -20.42 -15.77
N GLU A 388 -28.24 -20.95 -15.55
CA GLU A 388 -27.41 -21.60 -16.57
C GLU A 388 -28.14 -22.71 -17.32
N GLU A 389 -29.06 -23.44 -16.65
CA GLU A 389 -29.77 -24.57 -17.24
C GLU A 389 -30.67 -24.11 -18.41
N LYS A 390 -31.41 -23.00 -18.25
CA LYS A 390 -32.24 -22.39 -19.32
C LYS A 390 -31.41 -21.84 -20.48
N LEU A 391 -30.30 -21.17 -20.17
CA LEU A 391 -29.42 -20.57 -21.17
C LEU A 391 -28.62 -21.63 -21.95
N GLU A 392 -28.28 -22.76 -21.32
CA GLU A 392 -27.74 -23.91 -22.05
C GLU A 392 -28.79 -24.62 -22.92
N GLU A 393 -30.05 -24.71 -22.48
CA GLU A 393 -31.13 -25.25 -23.33
C GLU A 393 -31.26 -24.45 -24.63
N LYS A 394 -31.35 -23.11 -24.55
CA LYS A 394 -31.34 -22.22 -25.73
C LYS A 394 -30.12 -22.43 -26.64
N LEU A 395 -28.90 -22.44 -26.08
CA LEU A 395 -27.69 -22.65 -26.89
C LEU A 395 -27.67 -24.04 -27.57
N LYS A 396 -28.26 -25.06 -26.96
CA LYS A 396 -28.36 -26.41 -27.54
C LYS A 396 -29.46 -26.50 -28.60
N GLU A 397 -30.52 -25.70 -28.51
CA GLU A 397 -31.52 -25.56 -29.58
C GLU A 397 -30.96 -24.81 -30.80
N GLU A 398 -30.19 -23.74 -30.58
CA GLU A 398 -29.59 -22.95 -31.66
C GLU A 398 -28.36 -23.63 -32.31
N GLN A 399 -27.50 -24.29 -31.53
CA GLN A 399 -26.25 -24.90 -32.00
C GLN A 399 -25.98 -26.30 -31.38
N PRO A 400 -26.78 -27.33 -31.73
CA PRO A 400 -26.75 -28.68 -31.12
C PRO A 400 -25.46 -29.50 -31.32
N HIS A 401 -24.43 -28.97 -31.99
CA HIS A 401 -23.22 -29.71 -32.41
C HIS A 401 -21.90 -29.00 -32.07
N LEU A 402 -21.91 -27.91 -31.30
CA LEU A 402 -20.69 -27.18 -30.94
C LEU A 402 -20.21 -27.56 -29.52
N GLU A 403 -18.90 -27.77 -29.35
CA GLU A 403 -18.28 -28.03 -28.04
C GLU A 403 -18.08 -26.70 -27.28
N LEU A 404 -19.05 -26.35 -26.42
CA LEU A 404 -19.19 -25.02 -25.82
C LEU A 404 -18.15 -24.75 -24.71
N THR A 405 -16.96 -24.26 -25.10
CA THR A 405 -15.95 -23.79 -24.13
C THR A 405 -16.49 -22.65 -23.24
N LYS A 406 -16.01 -22.50 -22.00
CA LYS A 406 -16.40 -21.40 -21.09
C LYS A 406 -16.29 -20.01 -21.72
N ALA A 407 -15.21 -19.74 -22.46
CA ALA A 407 -15.00 -18.45 -23.12
C ALA A 407 -16.07 -18.19 -24.19
N TYR A 408 -16.51 -19.24 -24.89
CA TYR A 408 -17.62 -19.18 -25.84
C TYR A 408 -18.97 -18.96 -25.13
N LYS A 409 -19.31 -19.80 -24.13
CA LYS A 409 -20.52 -19.65 -23.30
C LYS A 409 -20.67 -18.20 -22.80
N ARG A 410 -19.61 -17.63 -22.19
CA ARG A 410 -19.57 -16.25 -21.68
C ARG A 410 -19.93 -15.21 -22.74
N LYS A 411 -19.40 -15.35 -23.96
CA LYS A 411 -19.63 -14.42 -25.07
C LYS A 411 -21.07 -14.51 -25.57
N GLU A 412 -21.59 -15.72 -25.79
CA GLU A 412 -22.95 -15.88 -26.32
C GLU A 412 -24.01 -15.52 -25.27
N TYR A 413 -23.84 -15.89 -24.00
CA TYR A 413 -24.70 -15.40 -22.91
C TYR A 413 -24.73 -13.86 -22.88
N GLN A 414 -23.58 -13.19 -23.02
CA GLN A 414 -23.51 -11.73 -23.06
C GLN A 414 -24.19 -11.12 -24.30
N THR A 415 -24.29 -11.85 -25.41
CA THR A 415 -25.04 -11.45 -26.61
C THR A 415 -26.55 -11.65 -26.42
N ILE A 416 -26.96 -12.84 -25.97
CA ILE A 416 -28.37 -13.20 -25.70
C ILE A 416 -29.00 -12.19 -24.72
N LEU A 417 -28.30 -11.87 -23.62
CA LEU A 417 -28.79 -10.93 -22.61
C LEU A 417 -28.90 -9.48 -23.10
N LYS A 418 -28.07 -9.06 -24.07
CA LYS A 418 -28.20 -7.73 -24.68
C LYS A 418 -29.44 -7.67 -25.57
N ASN A 419 -29.63 -8.68 -26.42
CA ASN A 419 -30.80 -8.76 -27.30
C ASN A 419 -32.09 -8.82 -26.46
N ASP A 420 -32.14 -9.63 -25.40
CA ASP A 420 -33.28 -9.74 -24.48
C ASP A 420 -33.58 -8.42 -23.73
N TRP A 421 -32.54 -7.69 -23.30
CA TRP A 421 -32.70 -6.35 -22.72
C TRP A 421 -33.30 -5.36 -23.73
N ASP A 422 -32.80 -5.32 -24.96
CA ASP A 422 -33.25 -4.42 -26.01
C ASP A 422 -34.68 -4.73 -26.47
N GLU A 423 -35.06 -6.01 -26.55
CA GLU A 423 -36.43 -6.45 -26.86
C GLU A 423 -37.44 -6.10 -25.76
N LYS A 424 -37.04 -6.23 -24.48
CA LYS A 424 -37.96 -6.05 -23.33
C LYS A 424 -38.07 -4.62 -22.82
N ASN A 425 -37.21 -3.69 -23.26
CA ASN A 425 -37.24 -2.27 -22.89
C ASN A 425 -37.56 -1.31 -24.07
N PRO A 426 -38.58 -1.55 -24.90
CA PRO A 426 -38.78 -0.82 -26.17
C PRO A 426 -39.13 0.67 -26.01
N ASN A 427 -39.49 1.13 -24.80
CA ASN A 427 -39.97 2.50 -24.53
C ASN A 427 -38.86 3.52 -24.16
N LYS A 428 -37.57 3.15 -24.25
CA LYS A 428 -36.38 4.03 -24.30
C LYS A 428 -36.44 5.36 -23.53
N LYS A 429 -36.56 5.29 -22.20
CA LYS A 429 -36.18 6.41 -21.29
C LYS A 429 -34.67 6.63 -21.27
N ILE A 430 -33.91 5.54 -21.31
CA ILE A 430 -32.45 5.50 -21.37
C ILE A 430 -32.08 5.09 -22.80
N ALA A 431 -31.00 5.66 -23.36
CA ALA A 431 -30.52 5.28 -24.69
C ALA A 431 -29.57 4.08 -24.59
N ASP A 432 -29.84 3.03 -25.38
CA ASP A 432 -29.14 1.73 -25.36
C ASP A 432 -27.61 1.83 -25.41
N LYS A 433 -27.09 2.80 -26.18
CA LYS A 433 -25.66 3.14 -26.29
C LYS A 433 -24.95 3.46 -24.96
N ASP A 434 -25.70 3.83 -23.91
CA ASP A 434 -25.17 4.32 -22.64
C ASP A 434 -25.13 3.21 -21.55
N LEU A 435 -25.51 1.97 -21.86
CA LEU A 435 -25.48 0.81 -20.93
C LEU A 435 -24.52 -0.30 -21.41
N GLU A 436 -23.91 -1.03 -20.47
CA GLU A 436 -23.09 -2.20 -20.75
C GLU A 436 -23.40 -3.37 -19.82
N ILE A 437 -23.76 -4.50 -20.43
CA ILE A 437 -23.99 -5.79 -19.77
C ILE A 437 -22.75 -6.67 -19.98
N TYR A 438 -22.24 -7.29 -18.92
CA TYR A 438 -21.13 -8.26 -18.94
C TYR A 438 -21.47 -9.54 -18.18
N VAL A 439 -20.95 -10.67 -18.68
CA VAL A 439 -21.01 -11.98 -18.01
C VAL A 439 -19.64 -12.33 -17.42
N VAL A 440 -19.64 -12.88 -16.20
CA VAL A 440 -18.45 -13.21 -15.39
C VAL A 440 -18.55 -14.66 -14.89
N ASP A 441 -17.46 -15.42 -15.04
CA ASP A 441 -17.28 -16.77 -14.46
C ASP A 441 -16.73 -16.65 -13.03
N LEU A 442 -17.38 -17.31 -12.07
CA LEU A 442 -16.85 -17.56 -10.72
C LEU A 442 -16.87 -19.05 -10.44
N GLY A 443 -15.83 -19.57 -9.79
CA GLY A 443 -15.82 -20.98 -9.42
C GLY A 443 -14.53 -21.46 -8.77
N PHE A 444 -14.48 -22.76 -8.51
CA PHE A 444 -13.41 -23.44 -7.80
C PHE A 444 -12.20 -23.74 -8.72
N GLY A 445 -12.31 -23.49 -10.03
CA GLY A 445 -11.27 -23.70 -11.05
C GLY A 445 -11.66 -24.81 -12.05
N THR A 446 -12.50 -25.74 -11.59
CA THR A 446 -13.19 -26.78 -12.35
C THR A 446 -14.70 -26.53 -12.34
N GLU A 447 -15.43 -27.14 -13.27
CA GLU A 447 -16.90 -27.29 -13.19
C GLU A 447 -17.28 -28.50 -12.31
N GLU A 448 -16.43 -29.53 -12.31
CA GLU A 448 -16.51 -30.72 -11.45
C GLU A 448 -16.00 -30.48 -10.02
N ASN A 449 -16.30 -31.39 -9.08
CA ASN A 449 -15.84 -31.33 -7.70
C ASN A 449 -14.31 -31.52 -7.62
N PRO A 450 -13.53 -30.53 -7.16
CA PRO A 450 -12.07 -30.59 -7.22
C PRO A 450 -11.42 -31.57 -6.22
N ILE A 451 -12.22 -32.28 -5.41
CA ILE A 451 -11.75 -33.40 -4.58
C ILE A 451 -11.80 -34.74 -5.32
N ASP A 452 -12.64 -34.91 -6.34
CA ASP A 452 -12.89 -36.22 -6.93
C ASP A 452 -11.65 -36.80 -7.64
N ASP A 453 -10.77 -35.95 -8.17
CA ASP A 453 -9.46 -36.31 -8.73
C ASP A 453 -8.28 -36.17 -7.74
N VAL A 454 -8.55 -36.11 -6.44
CA VAL A 454 -7.52 -36.13 -5.39
C VAL A 454 -7.38 -37.54 -4.81
N TYR A 455 -6.15 -38.05 -4.79
CA TYR A 455 -5.85 -39.30 -4.11
C TYR A 455 -5.42 -39.05 -2.66
N PHE A 456 -5.92 -39.89 -1.77
CA PHE A 456 -5.68 -39.86 -0.34
C PHE A 456 -4.99 -41.15 0.14
N TYR A 457 -4.22 -41.06 1.23
CA TYR A 457 -3.71 -42.20 1.97
C TYR A 457 -4.06 -42.11 3.46
N ASN A 458 -4.08 -43.24 4.16
CA ASN A 458 -4.45 -43.32 5.58
C ASN A 458 -3.28 -43.74 6.49
N LYS A 459 -3.41 -43.51 7.81
CA LYS A 459 -2.31 -43.79 8.77
C LYS A 459 -1.85 -45.25 8.77
N ARG A 460 -2.75 -46.19 8.50
CA ARG A 460 -2.52 -47.64 8.64
C ARG A 460 -1.89 -48.25 7.39
N HIS A 461 -2.16 -47.65 6.23
CA HIS A 461 -1.69 -48.11 4.92
C HIS A 461 -1.13 -46.93 4.11
N PRO A 462 0.04 -46.37 4.49
CA PRO A 462 0.53 -45.11 3.95
C PRO A 462 0.98 -45.15 2.49
N ASN A 463 1.10 -46.33 1.88
CA ASN A 463 1.42 -46.49 0.46
C ASN A 463 0.20 -46.90 -0.38
N LYS A 464 -1.02 -46.92 0.19
CA LYS A 464 -2.25 -47.27 -0.53
C LYS A 464 -3.10 -46.02 -0.78
N ALA A 465 -3.12 -45.58 -2.02
CA ALA A 465 -4.01 -44.54 -2.50
C ALA A 465 -5.48 -44.99 -2.52
N PHE A 466 -6.40 -44.04 -2.32
CA PHE A 466 -7.85 -44.16 -2.55
C PHE A 466 -8.44 -42.77 -2.87
N ARG A 467 -9.57 -42.70 -3.58
CA ARG A 467 -10.37 -41.46 -3.72
C ARG A 467 -11.36 -41.37 -2.54
N MET A 468 -11.78 -40.17 -2.17
CA MET A 468 -12.81 -39.94 -1.15
C MET A 468 -14.11 -39.49 -1.82
N GLU A 469 -15.22 -40.13 -1.46
CA GLU A 469 -16.56 -39.72 -1.90
C GLU A 469 -16.95 -38.40 -1.22
N LYS A 470 -17.76 -37.55 -1.88
CA LYS A 470 -18.19 -36.25 -1.32
C LYS A 470 -18.77 -36.34 0.11
N TRP A 471 -19.61 -37.35 0.37
CA TRP A 471 -20.22 -37.58 1.68
C TRP A 471 -19.23 -38.03 2.78
N GLN A 472 -18.04 -38.50 2.40
CA GLN A 472 -16.96 -38.83 3.33
C GLN A 472 -16.16 -37.60 3.77
N VAL A 473 -16.35 -36.45 3.12
CA VAL A 473 -15.81 -35.16 3.53
C VAL A 473 -16.84 -34.43 4.39
N SER A 474 -17.94 -33.95 3.80
CA SER A 474 -19.07 -33.34 4.52
C SER A 474 -20.26 -33.07 3.60
N GLU A 475 -21.48 -33.31 4.10
CA GLU A 475 -22.74 -32.98 3.40
C GLU A 475 -22.97 -31.47 3.26
N LEU A 476 -22.27 -30.63 4.04
CA LEU A 476 -22.38 -29.17 4.00
C LEU A 476 -21.56 -28.52 2.86
N ARG A 477 -20.86 -29.32 2.04
CA ARG A 477 -20.02 -28.81 0.93
C ARG A 477 -20.88 -28.53 -0.33
N PRO A 478 -20.75 -27.35 -0.98
CA PRO A 478 -21.49 -26.94 -2.19
C PRO A 478 -21.77 -28.02 -3.26
N ASN A 479 -22.96 -27.92 -3.89
CA ASN A 479 -23.42 -28.86 -4.95
C ASN A 479 -23.09 -28.41 -6.39
N LYS A 480 -22.83 -27.12 -6.61
CA LYS A 480 -22.25 -26.59 -7.85
C LYS A 480 -20.91 -25.94 -7.50
N PHE A 481 -19.93 -26.06 -8.41
CA PHE A 481 -18.55 -25.58 -8.20
C PHE A 481 -18.20 -24.35 -9.06
N HIS A 482 -19.11 -23.96 -9.95
CA HIS A 482 -19.11 -22.70 -10.68
C HIS A 482 -20.48 -21.99 -10.58
N GLU A 483 -20.49 -20.68 -10.81
CA GLU A 483 -21.69 -19.85 -11.00
C GLU A 483 -21.39 -18.74 -12.03
N TRP A 484 -22.39 -18.40 -12.85
CA TRP A 484 -22.31 -17.27 -13.79
C TRP A 484 -23.03 -16.05 -13.25
N ILE A 485 -22.36 -14.90 -13.32
CA ILE A 485 -22.86 -13.63 -12.82
C ILE A 485 -22.92 -12.60 -13.95
N VAL A 486 -24.04 -11.87 -14.03
CA VAL A 486 -24.23 -10.71 -14.90
C VAL A 486 -23.99 -9.44 -14.11
N ARG A 487 -23.36 -8.44 -14.74
CA ARG A 487 -23.25 -7.08 -14.23
C ARG A 487 -23.66 -6.07 -15.29
N MET A 488 -24.36 -5.04 -14.85
CA MET A 488 -24.74 -3.90 -15.68
C MET A 488 -24.03 -2.63 -15.22
N TYR A 489 -23.54 -1.82 -16.16
CA TYR A 489 -22.90 -0.53 -15.94
C TYR A 489 -23.52 0.55 -16.83
N TYR A 490 -23.46 1.80 -16.39
CA TYR A 490 -23.95 2.98 -17.11
C TYR A 490 -22.78 3.91 -17.45
N LYS A 491 -22.64 4.26 -18.73
CA LYS A 491 -21.48 4.98 -19.28
C LYS A 491 -21.44 6.47 -18.94
N ASN A 492 -22.61 7.10 -18.84
CA ASN A 492 -22.66 8.55 -18.71
C ASN A 492 -22.29 8.99 -17.29
N THR A 493 -21.12 9.60 -17.14
CA THR A 493 -20.59 10.11 -15.87
C THR A 493 -21.03 11.55 -15.56
N LYS A 494 -21.84 12.18 -16.42
CA LYS A 494 -22.24 13.60 -16.32
C LYS A 494 -23.72 13.85 -16.02
N GLN A 495 -24.56 12.82 -16.02
CA GLN A 495 -25.93 12.90 -15.50
C GLN A 495 -25.98 12.21 -14.15
N ASP A 496 -26.81 12.72 -13.25
CA ASP A 496 -27.08 12.06 -11.97
C ASP A 496 -27.52 10.62 -12.19
N TYR A 497 -27.00 9.71 -11.38
CA TYR A 497 -27.46 8.33 -11.32
C TYR A 497 -28.83 8.28 -10.65
N GLN A 498 -29.86 8.55 -11.44
CA GLN A 498 -31.25 8.55 -10.99
C GLN A 498 -31.78 7.12 -10.93
N GLY A 499 -32.62 6.83 -9.91
CA GLY A 499 -33.04 5.46 -9.57
C GLY A 499 -33.62 4.63 -10.71
N GLU A 500 -34.10 5.28 -11.77
CA GLU A 500 -34.62 4.64 -12.99
C GLU A 500 -33.69 3.59 -13.60
N GLN A 501 -32.35 3.76 -13.56
CA GLN A 501 -31.42 2.73 -14.06
C GLN A 501 -31.48 1.44 -13.22
N LEU A 502 -31.57 1.59 -11.90
CA LEU A 502 -31.65 0.46 -10.97
C LEU A 502 -33.03 -0.21 -11.02
N GLU A 503 -34.10 0.58 -11.11
CA GLU A 503 -35.47 0.09 -11.26
C GLU A 503 -35.63 -0.73 -12.55
N GLY A 504 -35.14 -0.24 -13.68
CA GLY A 504 -35.14 -0.98 -14.95
C GLY A 504 -34.33 -2.28 -14.89
N PHE A 505 -33.15 -2.28 -14.27
CA PHE A 505 -32.38 -3.50 -14.05
C PHE A 505 -33.15 -4.52 -13.17
N GLN A 506 -33.81 -4.07 -12.10
CA GLN A 506 -34.61 -4.92 -11.22
C GLN A 506 -35.89 -5.43 -11.89
N GLU A 507 -36.52 -4.66 -12.77
CA GLU A 507 -37.68 -5.11 -13.56
C GLU A 507 -37.26 -6.16 -14.60
N TRP A 508 -36.19 -5.89 -15.34
CA TRP A 508 -35.60 -6.86 -16.26
C TRP A 508 -35.30 -8.19 -15.55
N CYS A 509 -34.60 -8.17 -14.42
CA CYS A 509 -34.26 -9.38 -13.65
C CYS A 509 -35.48 -10.20 -13.16
N LYS A 510 -36.67 -9.61 -13.04
CA LYS A 510 -37.92 -10.31 -12.66
C LYS A 510 -38.61 -10.97 -13.87
N ASN A 511 -38.25 -10.58 -15.09
CA ASN A 511 -38.93 -10.93 -16.34
C ASN A 511 -38.04 -11.82 -17.27
N THR A 512 -36.98 -12.43 -16.72
CA THR A 512 -35.86 -13.02 -17.49
C THR A 512 -35.18 -14.21 -16.78
N GLU A 513 -34.07 -14.69 -17.35
CA GLU A 513 -33.41 -15.98 -17.05
C GLU A 513 -32.43 -15.90 -15.86
N PHE A 514 -32.84 -15.20 -14.80
CA PHE A 514 -32.15 -15.17 -13.52
C PHE A 514 -32.82 -16.07 -12.50
N VAL A 515 -32.09 -16.40 -11.43
CA VAL A 515 -32.62 -17.18 -10.31
C VAL A 515 -33.61 -16.32 -9.52
N GLU A 516 -34.90 -16.68 -9.51
CA GLU A 516 -35.96 -15.97 -8.77
C GLU A 516 -35.60 -15.80 -7.28
N GLU A 517 -35.45 -14.56 -6.81
CA GLU A 517 -35.61 -14.28 -5.39
C GLU A 517 -37.08 -14.43 -5.00
N LYS A 518 -37.39 -15.47 -4.21
CA LYS A 518 -38.72 -15.69 -3.62
C LYS A 518 -38.99 -14.74 -2.45
N ALA A 519 -39.03 -13.45 -2.77
CA ALA A 519 -39.37 -12.37 -1.86
C ALA A 519 -40.80 -12.56 -1.31
N LYS A 520 -40.90 -12.79 0.00
CA LYS A 520 -42.20 -12.83 0.70
C LYS A 520 -42.81 -11.43 0.68
N LYS A 521 -44.01 -11.29 0.11
CA LYS A 521 -44.75 -10.02 0.08
C LYS A 521 -45.05 -9.53 1.52
N PRO A 522 -44.67 -8.30 1.89
CA PRO A 522 -45.17 -7.66 3.12
C PRO A 522 -46.69 -7.45 3.04
N HIS A 523 -47.35 -7.44 4.21
CA HIS A 523 -48.79 -7.20 4.31
C HIS A 523 -49.09 -5.71 4.56
N GLU A 524 -49.80 -5.06 3.65
CA GLU A 524 -50.40 -3.75 3.94
C GLU A 524 -51.55 -3.90 4.96
N LYS A 525 -51.39 -3.27 6.14
CA LYS A 525 -52.43 -2.53 6.91
C LYS A 525 -52.00 -2.31 8.37
N LEU A 526 -51.66 -1.07 8.72
CA LEU A 526 -52.46 -0.22 9.62
C LEU A 526 -51.91 1.21 9.63
N GLN A 527 -52.78 2.21 9.72
CA GLN A 527 -52.42 3.59 10.05
C GLN A 527 -53.25 4.07 11.26
N LYS A 528 -52.75 5.11 11.94
CA LYS A 528 -53.34 5.87 13.07
C LYS A 528 -53.20 5.19 14.45
N HIS A 529 -52.37 5.75 15.35
CA HIS A 529 -52.74 6.93 16.17
C HIS A 529 -51.54 7.61 16.88
N ILE A 530 -51.48 8.94 16.76
CA ILE A 530 -51.13 9.97 17.77
C ILE A 530 -50.21 9.59 18.96
N GLY A 531 -49.08 10.31 19.12
CA GLY A 531 -48.31 10.41 20.37
C GLY A 531 -47.21 11.48 20.30
N LYS A 532 -46.79 12.04 21.45
CA LYS A 532 -45.72 13.04 21.58
C LYS A 532 -44.95 12.88 22.89
N ASP A 533 -43.67 13.24 22.86
CA ASP A 533 -42.78 13.68 23.95
C ASP A 533 -42.73 12.84 25.27
N ASP A 534 -41.55 12.29 25.64
CA ASP A 534 -40.65 12.92 26.64
C ASP A 534 -39.26 12.20 26.71
N LYS A 535 -38.44 12.49 27.74
CA LYS A 535 -36.96 12.39 27.77
C LYS A 535 -36.34 11.06 28.27
N LYS A 536 -35.05 10.91 27.94
CA LYS A 536 -34.10 9.83 28.32
C LYS A 536 -34.03 9.52 29.82
N ASN A 537 -33.68 8.26 30.11
CA ASN A 537 -32.92 7.84 31.29
C ASN A 537 -31.88 6.78 30.82
N PRO A 538 -30.62 6.77 31.30
CA PRO A 538 -29.58 5.90 30.73
C PRO A 538 -29.72 4.42 31.14
N GLY A 539 -29.25 3.51 30.27
CA GLY A 539 -29.30 2.07 30.49
C GLY A 539 -28.23 1.55 31.46
N LYS A 540 -28.31 0.26 31.80
CA LYS A 540 -27.30 -0.42 32.63
C LYS A 540 -26.32 -1.12 31.71
N ILE A 541 -25.06 -0.66 31.72
CA ILE A 541 -24.00 -1.22 30.88
C ILE A 541 -23.47 -2.52 31.49
N PHE A 542 -23.42 -3.57 30.69
CA PHE A 542 -22.77 -4.84 30.98
C PHE A 542 -21.51 -4.99 30.11
N ASN A 543 -20.36 -5.29 30.72
CA ASN A 543 -19.17 -5.70 29.97
C ASN A 543 -19.29 -7.20 29.64
N ASP A 544 -19.44 -7.52 28.36
CA ASP A 544 -19.30 -8.87 27.82
C ASP A 544 -17.92 -9.06 27.16
N SER A 545 -17.38 -10.28 27.18
CA SER A 545 -16.05 -10.59 26.66
C SER A 545 -15.95 -10.72 25.15
N ILE A 546 -17.08 -10.79 24.44
CA ILE A 546 -17.15 -10.93 22.97
C ILE A 546 -17.67 -9.65 22.33
N HIS A 547 -18.72 -9.05 22.89
CA HIS A 547 -19.43 -7.91 22.30
C HIS A 547 -19.06 -6.56 22.94
N GLY A 548 -18.20 -6.54 23.96
CA GLY A 548 -17.76 -5.31 24.63
C GLY A 548 -18.81 -4.73 25.58
N GLN A 549 -19.12 -3.43 25.45
CA GLN A 549 -20.10 -2.76 26.31
C GLN A 549 -21.51 -2.86 25.74
N ILE A 550 -22.28 -3.77 26.33
CA ILE A 550 -23.69 -3.97 26.04
C ILE A 550 -24.50 -3.05 26.97
N GLU A 551 -25.01 -1.92 26.45
CA GLU A 551 -26.03 -1.13 27.14
C GLU A 551 -27.41 -1.79 26.99
N LEU A 552 -28.10 -2.03 28.10
CA LEU A 552 -29.45 -2.60 28.12
C LEU A 552 -30.45 -1.65 28.75
N ASP A 553 -31.65 -1.60 28.16
CA ASP A 553 -32.80 -0.86 28.67
C ASP A 553 -33.25 -1.37 30.07
N LEU A 554 -33.83 -0.46 30.85
CA LEU A 554 -34.27 -0.70 32.23
C LEU A 554 -35.32 -1.83 32.36
N VAL A 555 -36.10 -2.13 31.32
CA VAL A 555 -37.01 -3.28 31.29
C VAL A 555 -36.23 -4.59 31.14
N LEU A 556 -35.23 -4.63 30.24
CA LEU A 556 -34.36 -5.80 30.07
C LEU A 556 -33.55 -6.08 31.33
N VAL A 557 -33.06 -5.03 32.00
CA VAL A 557 -32.39 -5.12 33.30
C VAL A 557 -33.27 -5.77 34.35
N LYS A 558 -34.54 -5.37 34.46
CA LYS A 558 -35.49 -5.97 35.42
C LYS A 558 -35.74 -7.46 35.13
N ILE A 559 -35.77 -7.86 33.86
CA ILE A 559 -35.90 -9.27 33.45
C ILE A 559 -34.63 -10.06 33.82
N ILE A 560 -33.46 -9.51 33.52
CA ILE A 560 -32.16 -10.13 33.81
C ILE A 560 -31.93 -10.29 35.31
N ASP A 561 -32.28 -9.29 36.12
CA ASP A 561 -32.13 -9.32 37.58
C ASP A 561 -33.18 -10.24 38.28
N THR A 562 -34.08 -10.92 37.54
CA THR A 562 -34.94 -11.97 38.13
C THR A 562 -34.14 -13.23 38.52
N PRO A 563 -34.49 -13.92 39.63
CA PRO A 563 -33.87 -15.20 40.00
C PRO A 563 -33.94 -16.27 38.90
N GLN A 564 -35.03 -16.29 38.14
CA GLN A 564 -35.30 -17.20 37.02
C GLN A 564 -34.35 -17.00 35.83
N PHE A 565 -33.81 -15.79 35.64
CA PHE A 565 -32.82 -15.50 34.61
C PHE A 565 -31.38 -15.61 35.17
N GLN A 566 -31.11 -15.10 36.39
CA GLN A 566 -29.80 -15.20 37.03
C GLN A 566 -29.29 -16.66 37.16
N ARG A 567 -30.18 -17.66 37.28
CA ARG A 567 -29.80 -19.09 37.29
C ARG A 567 -28.94 -19.51 36.08
N LEU A 568 -29.11 -18.85 34.93
CA LEU A 568 -28.37 -19.16 33.70
C LEU A 568 -26.85 -18.94 33.84
N ARG A 569 -26.39 -18.13 34.82
CA ARG A 569 -24.94 -17.92 35.09
C ARG A 569 -24.23 -19.21 35.51
N ASN A 570 -24.97 -20.15 36.09
CA ASN A 570 -24.43 -21.41 36.58
C ASN A 570 -24.51 -22.55 35.52
N ILE A 571 -25.04 -22.26 34.33
CA ILE A 571 -25.20 -23.23 33.24
C ILE A 571 -24.19 -22.90 32.13
N LYS A 572 -23.30 -23.83 31.79
CA LYS A 572 -22.34 -23.68 30.68
C LYS A 572 -22.99 -24.01 29.34
N GLN A 573 -22.68 -23.24 28.31
CA GLN A 573 -23.30 -23.37 26.98
C GLN A 573 -22.95 -24.71 26.30
N LEU A 574 -21.70 -25.17 26.46
CA LEU A 574 -21.13 -26.31 25.72
C LEU A 574 -20.88 -27.57 26.58
N GLY A 575 -21.57 -27.68 27.72
CA GLY A 575 -21.63 -28.90 28.53
C GLY A 575 -20.25 -29.49 28.86
N ALA A 576 -20.03 -30.75 28.47
CA ALA A 576 -18.80 -31.49 28.75
C ALA A 576 -17.60 -31.12 27.85
N ASN A 577 -17.81 -30.42 26.72
CA ASN A 577 -16.73 -30.09 25.77
C ASN A 577 -15.65 -29.18 26.38
N ASN A 578 -15.99 -28.48 27.48
CA ASN A 578 -15.08 -27.63 28.24
C ASN A 578 -13.92 -28.40 28.90
N HIS A 579 -14.02 -29.73 29.02
CA HIS A 579 -12.91 -30.60 29.43
C HIS A 579 -11.93 -30.95 28.29
N VAL A 580 -12.33 -30.71 27.03
CA VAL A 580 -11.50 -30.91 25.83
C VAL A 580 -10.91 -29.58 25.34
N PHE A 581 -11.67 -28.48 25.46
CA PHE A 581 -11.28 -27.13 25.06
C PHE A 581 -11.32 -26.17 26.26
N PRO A 582 -10.18 -25.90 26.93
CA PRO A 582 -10.14 -25.10 28.16
C PRO A 582 -10.67 -23.66 28.05
N GLY A 583 -10.76 -23.10 26.83
CA GLY A 583 -11.29 -21.75 26.57
C GLY A 583 -12.82 -21.67 26.42
N ALA A 584 -13.55 -22.80 26.39
CA ALA A 584 -15.00 -22.83 26.08
C ALA A 584 -15.90 -22.39 27.26
N THR A 585 -15.43 -21.52 28.15
CA THR A 585 -15.97 -21.35 29.51
C THR A 585 -17.25 -20.52 29.66
N HIS A 586 -17.87 -20.06 28.58
CA HIS A 586 -19.03 -19.17 28.62
C HIS A 586 -20.34 -19.87 29.06
N THR A 587 -21.29 -19.07 29.52
CA THR A 587 -22.55 -19.48 30.16
C THR A 587 -23.78 -19.21 29.28
N ARG A 588 -24.90 -19.89 29.55
CA ARG A 588 -26.20 -19.57 28.93
C ARG A 588 -26.63 -18.13 29.23
N PHE A 589 -26.17 -17.52 30.33
CA PHE A 589 -26.45 -16.12 30.66
C PHE A 589 -25.75 -15.15 29.71
N GLU A 590 -24.43 -15.28 29.54
CA GLU A 590 -23.63 -14.45 28.63
C GLU A 590 -24.13 -14.61 27.19
N TYR A 591 -24.37 -15.85 26.76
CA TYR A 591 -24.94 -16.15 25.45
C TYR A 591 -26.32 -15.49 25.23
N SER A 592 -27.23 -15.54 26.21
CA SER A 592 -28.57 -14.96 26.07
C SER A 592 -28.57 -13.43 26.04
N ILE A 593 -27.63 -12.79 26.74
CA ILE A 593 -27.44 -11.33 26.65
C ILE A 593 -26.85 -10.94 25.30
N GLY A 594 -25.83 -11.65 24.81
CA GLY A 594 -25.25 -11.42 23.48
C GLY A 594 -26.29 -11.58 22.35
N MET A 595 -27.11 -12.64 22.40
CA MET A 595 -28.19 -12.85 21.42
C MET A 595 -29.22 -11.72 21.42
N ALA A 596 -29.60 -11.20 22.58
CA ALA A 596 -30.56 -10.09 22.67
C ALA A 596 -29.97 -8.72 22.32
N TYR A 597 -28.67 -8.52 22.55
CA TYR A 597 -27.95 -7.36 22.02
C TYR A 597 -27.93 -7.40 20.48
N LEU A 598 -27.49 -8.51 19.89
CA LEU A 598 -27.45 -8.70 18.44
C LEU A 598 -28.83 -8.58 17.79
N ALA A 599 -29.88 -9.14 18.41
CA ALA A 599 -31.26 -9.00 17.92
C ALA A 599 -31.74 -7.53 17.96
N GLY A 600 -31.34 -6.76 18.99
CA GLY A 600 -31.62 -5.32 19.07
C GLY A 600 -30.85 -4.50 18.05
N CYS A 601 -29.57 -4.81 17.82
CA CYS A 601 -28.76 -4.18 16.77
C CYS A 601 -29.35 -4.46 15.38
N LEU A 602 -29.75 -5.70 15.09
CA LEU A 602 -30.39 -6.06 13.82
C LEU A 602 -31.72 -5.34 13.64
N ALA A 603 -32.55 -5.27 14.68
CA ALA A 603 -33.81 -4.53 14.64
C ALA A 603 -33.60 -3.01 14.49
N LYS A 604 -32.51 -2.44 15.02
CA LYS A 604 -32.12 -1.05 14.75
C LYS A 604 -31.65 -0.80 13.32
N VAL A 605 -30.84 -1.69 12.74
CA VAL A 605 -30.46 -1.58 11.32
C VAL A 605 -31.69 -1.64 10.41
N LEU A 606 -32.66 -2.49 10.74
CA LEU A 606 -33.94 -2.56 10.02
C LEU A 606 -34.80 -1.30 10.25
N GLN A 607 -34.80 -0.73 11.46
CA GLN A 607 -35.43 0.58 11.75
C GLN A 607 -34.75 1.71 10.96
N GLU A 608 -33.42 1.73 10.83
CA GLU A 608 -32.72 2.76 10.06
C GLU A 608 -33.03 2.70 8.56
N GLN A 609 -33.25 1.50 8.01
CA GLN A 609 -33.70 1.28 6.63
C GLN A 609 -35.21 1.47 6.42
N GLN A 610 -36.05 1.31 7.45
CA GLN A 610 -37.51 1.48 7.39
C GLN A 610 -38.05 2.19 8.64
N LYS A 611 -37.72 3.50 8.76
CA LYS A 611 -37.97 4.32 9.97
C LYS A 611 -39.43 4.43 10.41
N ASP A 612 -40.37 4.21 9.51
CA ASP A 612 -41.81 4.30 9.78
C ASP A 612 -42.45 2.95 10.18
N ILE A 613 -41.69 1.85 10.23
CA ILE A 613 -42.22 0.47 10.38
C ILE A 613 -41.81 -0.20 11.70
N ILE A 614 -40.62 0.10 12.25
CA ILE A 614 -40.12 -0.51 13.49
C ILE A 614 -39.93 0.56 14.57
N SER A 615 -40.72 0.51 15.63
CA SER A 615 -40.56 1.41 16.77
C SER A 615 -39.48 0.92 17.75
N ASP A 616 -39.00 1.82 18.60
CA ASP A 616 -38.12 1.45 19.73
C ASP A 616 -38.78 0.43 20.67
N GLN A 617 -40.12 0.43 20.74
CA GLN A 617 -40.90 -0.54 21.51
C GLN A 617 -40.95 -1.93 20.84
N ASP A 618 -40.92 -1.99 19.51
CA ASP A 618 -40.79 -3.26 18.77
C ASP A 618 -39.38 -3.84 18.89
N ILE A 619 -38.35 -2.99 18.81
CA ILE A 619 -36.96 -3.37 19.11
C ILE A 619 -36.89 -3.96 20.52
N LEU A 620 -37.43 -3.27 21.53
CA LEU A 620 -37.47 -3.76 22.91
C LEU A 620 -38.21 -5.10 23.02
N CYS A 621 -39.34 -5.28 22.31
CA CYS A 621 -40.06 -6.55 22.28
C CYS A 621 -39.24 -7.69 21.65
N VAL A 622 -38.49 -7.42 20.57
CA VAL A 622 -37.57 -8.39 19.96
C VAL A 622 -36.42 -8.76 20.91
N GLN A 623 -35.87 -7.79 21.64
CA GLN A 623 -34.84 -8.05 22.66
C GLN A 623 -35.38 -8.86 23.84
N ILE A 624 -36.59 -8.58 24.31
CA ILE A 624 -37.29 -9.37 25.34
C ILE A 624 -37.52 -10.81 24.84
N ALA A 625 -37.99 -10.98 23.60
CA ALA A 625 -38.21 -12.30 23.01
C ALA A 625 -36.90 -13.11 22.93
N ALA A 626 -35.80 -12.48 22.49
CA ALA A 626 -34.48 -13.10 22.42
C ALA A 626 -33.92 -13.51 23.81
N LEU A 627 -34.10 -12.67 24.84
CA LEU A 627 -33.77 -13.02 26.22
C LEU A 627 -34.59 -14.21 26.73
N CYS A 628 -35.90 -14.19 26.49
CA CYS A 628 -36.84 -15.18 27.02
C CYS A 628 -36.76 -16.54 26.31
N TYR A 629 -36.33 -16.59 25.04
CA TYR A 629 -36.24 -17.82 24.24
C TYR A 629 -35.46 -18.94 24.96
N ASN A 630 -34.30 -18.60 25.55
CA ASN A 630 -33.42 -19.55 26.23
C ASN A 630 -33.89 -19.99 27.63
N LEU A 631 -35.01 -19.45 28.14
CA LEU A 631 -35.65 -19.93 29.37
C LEU A 631 -36.54 -21.16 29.13
N GLY A 632 -36.92 -21.43 27.88
CA GLY A 632 -37.98 -22.36 27.47
C GLY A 632 -37.57 -23.80 27.14
N GLU A 633 -36.38 -24.25 27.54
CA GLU A 633 -35.95 -25.65 27.37
C GLU A 633 -35.89 -26.42 28.70
N GLU A 634 -36.99 -26.44 29.45
CA GLU A 634 -37.41 -27.60 30.26
C GLU A 634 -38.81 -27.34 30.84
N TRP A 635 -39.64 -28.38 30.90
CA TRP A 635 -41.05 -28.41 31.39
C TRP A 635 -42.11 -27.72 30.52
N LYS A 636 -43.03 -28.54 30.00
CA LYS A 636 -44.30 -28.12 29.40
C LYS A 636 -45.27 -27.70 30.52
N HIS A 637 -45.90 -26.54 30.41
CA HIS A 637 -47.35 -26.33 30.66
C HIS A 637 -47.74 -24.88 30.38
N GLU A 638 -48.89 -24.68 29.72
CA GLU A 638 -49.53 -23.38 29.54
C GLU A 638 -50.24 -22.91 30.85
N VAL A 639 -50.92 -21.76 30.80
CA VAL A 639 -51.79 -21.14 31.84
C VAL A 639 -51.13 -20.14 32.82
N ALA A 640 -49.84 -20.23 33.14
CA ALA A 640 -49.24 -19.36 34.17
C ALA A 640 -49.11 -17.85 33.79
N SER A 641 -48.97 -17.52 32.51
CA SER A 641 -48.50 -16.20 32.05
C SER A 641 -49.53 -15.07 32.09
N VAL A 642 -50.81 -15.37 32.27
CA VAL A 642 -51.91 -14.40 32.04
C VAL A 642 -52.31 -13.65 33.32
N TRP A 643 -52.07 -14.21 34.49
CA TRP A 643 -52.59 -13.64 35.76
C TRP A 643 -51.73 -12.52 36.36
N MET A 644 -50.42 -12.48 36.12
CA MET A 644 -49.54 -11.44 36.71
C MET A 644 -49.57 -10.10 35.96
N PHE A 645 -50.14 -10.04 34.75
CA PHE A 645 -50.17 -8.81 33.95
C PHE A 645 -51.35 -7.89 34.28
N LEU A 646 -52.44 -8.44 34.84
CA LEU A 646 -53.64 -7.68 35.17
C LEU A 646 -53.51 -6.91 36.50
N ASP A 647 -52.90 -7.53 37.51
CA ASP A 647 -52.84 -7.01 38.89
C ASP A 647 -51.99 -5.72 39.03
N ILE A 648 -51.04 -5.50 38.12
CA ILE A 648 -50.16 -4.32 38.13
C ILE A 648 -50.83 -3.12 37.46
N VAL A 649 -51.55 -3.33 36.36
CA VAL A 649 -52.19 -2.29 35.52
C VAL A 649 -53.32 -1.56 36.25
N GLU A 650 -53.94 -2.19 37.25
CA GLU A 650 -55.04 -1.61 38.02
C GLU A 650 -54.56 -0.79 39.24
N SER A 651 -53.30 -0.92 39.66
CA SER A 651 -52.76 -0.26 40.86
C SER A 651 -52.28 1.20 40.66
N GLU A 652 -51.82 1.57 39.46
CA GLU A 652 -51.20 2.88 39.20
C GLU A 652 -52.24 3.97 38.83
N LYS A 653 -53.38 3.57 38.23
CA LYS A 653 -54.43 4.48 37.74
C LYS A 653 -55.12 5.34 38.81
N ASN A 654 -54.89 5.10 40.10
CA ASN A 654 -55.64 5.70 41.21
C ASN A 654 -54.87 6.76 42.04
N LYS A 655 -53.74 7.27 41.55
CA LYS A 655 -52.96 8.33 42.23
C LYS A 655 -52.99 9.71 41.55
N GLU A 656 -52.98 9.77 40.22
CA GLU A 656 -52.82 11.05 39.49
C GLU A 656 -54.01 12.01 39.64
N GLU A 657 -55.23 11.52 39.87
CA GLU A 657 -56.42 12.37 40.09
C GLU A 657 -56.36 13.26 41.35
N LYS A 658 -55.40 13.06 42.26
CA LYS A 658 -55.37 13.76 43.57
C LYS A 658 -54.43 14.95 43.69
N GLU A 659 -53.46 15.14 42.78
CA GLU A 659 -52.56 16.30 42.85
C GLU A 659 -53.05 17.50 42.02
N MET A 660 -53.88 17.27 40.99
CA MET A 660 -54.37 18.32 40.08
C MET A 660 -55.43 19.29 40.69
N LYS A 661 -55.59 19.30 42.02
CA LYS A 661 -56.53 20.16 42.77
C LYS A 661 -55.94 20.84 44.01
N LYS A 662 -54.68 21.30 43.95
CA LYS A 662 -54.15 22.31 44.90
C LYS A 662 -53.18 23.30 44.22
N LYS A 663 -53.20 24.55 44.69
CA LYS A 663 -52.33 25.69 44.28
C LYS A 663 -52.56 26.30 42.89
N LYS A 664 -53.81 26.72 42.61
CA LYS A 664 -53.99 28.13 42.20
C LYS A 664 -53.81 29.00 43.45
N THR A 665 -53.00 30.06 43.37
CA THR A 665 -53.19 31.44 43.90
C THR A 665 -51.85 32.10 44.28
N GLU A 666 -51.56 33.25 43.65
CA GLU A 666 -50.75 34.39 44.18
C GLU A 666 -49.25 34.14 44.50
N LYS A 667 -48.30 35.09 44.53
CA LYS A 667 -48.07 36.49 44.06
C LYS A 667 -46.51 36.60 43.98
N GLY A 668 -45.80 37.44 43.23
CA GLY A 668 -46.09 38.66 42.48
C GLY A 668 -45.02 39.73 42.82
N LYS A 669 -44.55 40.54 41.85
CA LYS A 669 -43.42 41.54 41.93
C LYS A 669 -42.02 40.91 42.07
N GLU A 670 -40.87 41.55 41.77
CA GLU A 670 -40.39 42.69 40.92
C GLU A 670 -38.86 42.39 40.68
N GLU A 671 -38.03 42.99 39.79
CA GLU A 671 -37.94 44.38 39.34
C GLU A 671 -37.11 44.55 38.01
N ARG A 672 -37.38 45.66 37.29
CA ARG A 672 -36.61 46.43 36.27
C ARG A 672 -35.34 45.87 35.56
N LYS A 673 -35.37 45.92 34.22
CA LYS A 673 -34.18 46.04 33.34
C LYS A 673 -33.63 47.48 33.33
N LYS A 674 -32.29 47.66 33.34
CA LYS A 674 -31.54 48.77 32.68
C LYS A 674 -30.02 48.43 32.62
N PRO A 675 -29.20 49.16 31.83
CA PRO A 675 -28.82 48.73 30.49
C PRO A 675 -27.39 48.17 30.38
N PHE A 676 -27.04 47.71 29.18
CA PHE A 676 -25.66 47.46 28.76
C PHE A 676 -24.83 48.76 28.87
N ASN A 677 -23.56 48.63 29.27
CA ASN A 677 -22.57 49.71 29.21
C ASN A 677 -21.34 49.17 28.49
N LEU A 678 -20.83 49.91 27.51
CA LEU A 678 -19.55 49.65 26.84
C LEU A 678 -18.52 50.60 27.45
N ASP A 679 -17.37 50.06 27.85
CA ASP A 679 -16.08 50.76 27.99
C ASP A 679 -15.01 49.70 28.34
N GLU A 680 -13.78 49.96 27.86
CA GLU A 680 -12.47 49.31 28.14
C GLU A 680 -11.87 48.40 27.02
N ASP A 681 -10.96 49.03 26.28
CA ASP A 681 -9.77 48.57 25.54
C ASP A 681 -9.82 47.49 24.43
N ASP A 682 -10.62 46.42 24.52
CA ASP A 682 -10.55 45.28 23.56
C ASP A 682 -10.80 45.70 22.08
N ASP A 683 -11.74 46.64 21.84
CA ASP A 683 -12.07 47.14 20.49
C ASP A 683 -10.94 47.98 19.86
N LEU A 684 -10.05 48.58 20.67
CA LEU A 684 -8.94 49.41 20.17
C LEU A 684 -7.79 48.56 19.65
N ASP A 685 -7.45 47.46 20.35
CA ASP A 685 -6.44 46.51 19.87
C ASP A 685 -6.91 45.82 18.59
N PHE A 686 -8.19 45.43 18.49
CA PHE A 686 -8.77 44.88 17.25
C PHE A 686 -8.67 45.86 16.05
N ILE A 687 -8.90 47.16 16.29
CA ILE A 687 -8.73 48.20 15.26
C ILE A 687 -7.24 48.40 14.91
N CYS A 688 -6.33 48.30 15.88
CA CYS A 688 -4.89 48.38 15.65
C CYS A 688 -4.35 47.18 14.86
N GLU A 689 -4.81 45.96 15.13
CA GLU A 689 -4.48 44.76 14.33
C GLU A 689 -4.91 44.92 12.86
N LEU A 690 -6.15 45.39 12.63
CA LEU A 690 -6.67 45.67 11.28
C LEU A 690 -5.84 46.72 10.51
N ILE A 691 -5.24 47.68 11.21
CA ILE A 691 -4.50 48.80 10.60
C ILE A 691 -3.02 48.47 10.34
N HIS A 692 -2.39 47.64 11.18
CA HIS A 692 -0.95 47.41 11.11
C HIS A 692 -0.51 46.28 10.17
N GLY A 693 -1.35 45.27 9.92
CA GLY A 693 -1.05 44.19 8.97
C GLY A 693 0.09 43.26 9.38
N GLU A 694 0.53 43.33 10.63
CA GLU A 694 1.50 42.41 11.24
C GLU A 694 0.75 41.15 11.71
N ARG A 695 0.37 40.25 10.77
CA ARG A 695 0.02 38.86 11.14
C ARG A 695 1.28 38.19 11.71
N GLU A 696 1.41 38.15 13.03
CA GLU A 696 2.20 37.08 13.66
C GLU A 696 1.64 35.73 13.19
N LYS A 697 2.50 34.71 13.03
CA LYS A 697 2.05 33.32 12.82
C LYS A 697 1.49 32.76 14.14
N ILE A 698 0.32 33.27 14.52
CA ILE A 698 -0.52 32.79 15.59
C ILE A 698 -0.98 31.39 15.21
N SER A 699 -0.44 30.38 15.87
CA SER A 699 -0.86 28.98 15.73
C SER A 699 -2.39 28.88 15.78
N SER A 700 -2.96 28.41 14.67
CA SER A 700 -4.40 28.32 14.39
C SER A 700 -5.22 27.64 15.49
N ARG A 701 -4.58 26.75 16.25
CA ARG A 701 -5.17 26.01 17.37
C ARG A 701 -4.38 26.19 18.69
N LYS A 702 -3.95 27.41 19.03
CA LYS A 702 -3.25 27.80 20.29
C LYS A 702 -3.74 27.06 21.57
N ASN A 703 -5.05 26.84 21.72
CA ASN A 703 -5.65 26.18 22.90
C ASN A 703 -5.59 24.63 22.89
N LYS A 704 -5.06 24.02 21.83
CA LYS A 704 -4.98 22.56 21.60
C LYS A 704 -3.59 22.13 21.07
N PRO A 705 -2.47 22.52 21.71
CA PRO A 705 -1.13 22.32 21.15
C PRO A 705 -0.77 20.83 20.92
N PHE A 706 -1.32 19.92 21.71
CA PHE A 706 -1.20 18.46 21.53
C PHE A 706 -1.62 17.95 20.14
N LEU A 707 -2.42 18.68 19.35
CA LEU A 707 -2.78 18.25 17.99
C LEU A 707 -1.58 18.23 17.04
N TYR A 708 -0.62 19.14 17.22
CA TYR A 708 0.60 19.21 16.42
C TYR A 708 1.56 18.03 16.68
N GLU A 709 1.33 17.24 17.73
CA GLU A 709 2.08 16.01 18.04
C GLU A 709 1.58 14.77 17.28
N ILE A 710 0.45 14.86 16.55
CA ILE A 710 -0.18 13.68 15.92
C ILE A 710 0.51 13.26 14.61
N VAL A 711 0.71 14.20 13.67
CA VAL A 711 1.16 13.89 12.30
C VAL A 711 2.67 14.05 12.14
N ASN A 712 3.22 15.25 12.39
CA ASN A 712 4.66 15.53 12.29
C ASN A 712 5.21 16.03 13.64
N ASN A 713 5.40 15.11 14.57
CA ASN A 713 5.84 15.44 15.93
C ASN A 713 7.28 15.95 15.91
N THR A 714 7.44 17.26 16.13
CA THR A 714 8.75 17.91 16.14
C THR A 714 9.49 17.84 17.46
N TRP A 715 8.76 17.54 18.54
CA TRP A 715 9.18 17.63 19.93
C TRP A 715 9.98 16.40 20.41
N ASN A 716 9.33 15.23 20.38
CA ASN A 716 9.94 13.93 20.71
C ASN A 716 9.89 12.94 19.55
N GLY A 717 9.15 13.25 18.48
CA GLY A 717 9.07 12.41 17.29
C GLY A 717 8.30 11.10 17.51
N ILE A 718 7.35 11.04 18.43
CA ILE A 718 6.34 9.97 18.48
C ILE A 718 5.12 10.46 17.67
N ASP A 719 4.99 10.04 16.42
CA ASP A 719 3.90 10.43 15.50
C ASP A 719 3.28 9.23 14.78
N VAL A 720 2.08 9.41 14.22
CA VAL A 720 1.35 8.33 13.53
C VAL A 720 1.97 7.93 12.19
N ARG A 721 2.80 8.78 11.57
CA ARG A 721 3.58 8.43 10.37
C ARG A 721 4.53 7.28 10.68
N LYS A 722 5.29 7.39 11.77
CA LYS A 722 6.15 6.31 12.27
C LYS A 722 5.37 5.04 12.60
N TRP A 723 4.17 5.18 13.18
CA TRP A 723 3.36 4.01 13.55
C TRP A 723 2.89 3.20 12.34
N ASP A 724 2.51 3.85 11.24
CA ASP A 724 2.22 3.14 9.99
C ASP A 724 3.50 2.54 9.41
N TYR A 725 4.55 3.33 9.12
CA TYR A 725 5.66 2.78 8.33
C TYR A 725 6.46 1.71 9.08
N PHE A 726 6.55 1.74 10.42
CA PHE A 726 7.15 0.61 11.15
C PHE A 726 6.36 -0.69 10.98
N ALA A 727 5.03 -0.63 10.98
CA ALA A 727 4.20 -1.81 10.75
C ALA A 727 4.25 -2.24 9.26
N ARG A 728 4.08 -1.28 8.35
CA ARG A 728 3.99 -1.48 6.90
C ARG A 728 5.31 -1.93 6.26
N ASP A 729 6.44 -1.34 6.65
CA ASP A 729 7.75 -1.76 6.15
C ASP A 729 8.13 -3.12 6.70
N CYS A 730 7.91 -3.40 8.00
CA CYS A 730 8.20 -4.72 8.55
C CYS A 730 7.36 -5.82 7.87
N HIS A 731 6.08 -5.56 7.60
CA HIS A 731 5.19 -6.47 6.87
C HIS A 731 5.77 -6.83 5.48
N HIS A 732 5.97 -5.81 4.62
CA HIS A 732 6.41 -6.00 3.24
C HIS A 732 7.89 -6.45 3.10
N LEU A 733 8.74 -6.16 4.10
CA LEU A 733 10.11 -6.67 4.14
C LEU A 733 10.23 -8.08 4.73
N GLY A 734 9.18 -8.66 5.32
CA GLY A 734 9.23 -9.93 6.05
C GLY A 734 10.02 -9.86 7.37
N LEU A 735 10.02 -8.71 8.04
CA LEU A 735 10.77 -8.46 9.28
C LEU A 735 9.84 -8.42 10.51
N SER A 736 10.37 -8.76 11.68
CA SER A 736 9.64 -8.69 12.94
C SER A 736 9.50 -7.25 13.42
N ASN A 737 8.29 -6.69 13.39
CA ASN A 737 7.98 -5.46 14.10
C ASN A 737 7.91 -5.75 15.62
N SER A 738 8.80 -5.13 16.40
CA SER A 738 8.77 -5.20 17.88
C SER A 738 7.77 -4.23 18.53
N PHE A 739 7.28 -3.24 17.78
CA PHE A 739 6.49 -2.13 18.30
C PHE A 739 4.97 -2.32 18.12
N ASP A 740 4.23 -2.37 19.24
CA ASP A 740 2.77 -2.42 19.25
C ASP A 740 2.17 -1.00 19.26
N TYR A 741 1.90 -0.46 18.07
CA TYR A 741 1.25 0.84 17.92
C TYR A 741 -0.15 0.89 18.56
N GLN A 742 -0.87 -0.23 18.63
CA GLN A 742 -2.21 -0.26 19.22
C GLN A 742 -2.14 -0.10 20.73
N ARG A 743 -1.18 -0.74 21.41
CA ARG A 743 -0.91 -0.57 22.83
C ARG A 743 -0.52 0.87 23.16
N LEU A 744 0.28 1.54 22.29
CA LEU A 744 0.64 2.94 22.49
C LEU A 744 -0.59 3.86 22.31
N LEU A 745 -1.32 3.74 21.20
CA LEU A 745 -2.55 4.50 20.89
C LEU A 745 -3.61 4.34 22.00
N LYS A 746 -3.90 3.10 22.42
CA LYS A 746 -4.84 2.81 23.51
C LYS A 746 -4.39 3.43 24.84
N SER A 747 -3.08 3.62 25.05
CA SER A 747 -2.52 4.26 26.26
C SER A 747 -2.52 5.79 26.25
N ALA A 748 -2.64 6.45 25.10
CA ALA A 748 -2.49 7.91 25.00
C ALA A 748 -3.56 8.69 25.80
N ARG A 749 -3.14 9.76 26.48
CA ARG A 749 -3.96 10.75 27.20
C ARG A 749 -3.26 12.11 27.11
N VAL A 750 -3.98 13.21 26.93
CA VAL A 750 -3.42 14.57 27.05
C VAL A 750 -3.35 14.97 28.53
N CYS A 751 -2.17 15.40 28.98
CA CYS A 751 -1.96 15.96 30.32
C CYS A 751 -1.32 17.35 30.21
N GLU A 752 -1.29 18.08 31.32
CA GLU A 752 -0.68 19.40 31.41
C GLU A 752 0.75 19.31 32.00
N VAL A 753 1.71 19.92 31.30
CA VAL A 753 3.12 20.04 31.69
C VAL A 753 3.56 21.46 31.31
N ASP A 754 4.19 22.18 32.24
CA ASP A 754 4.73 23.53 32.03
C ASP A 754 3.73 24.48 31.30
N GLU A 755 2.50 24.50 31.82
CA GLU A 755 1.34 25.28 31.34
C GLU A 755 0.86 24.91 29.91
N LYS A 756 1.38 23.82 29.33
CA LYS A 756 1.04 23.33 27.98
C LYS A 756 0.46 21.91 28.02
N LYS A 757 -0.37 21.61 27.01
CA LYS A 757 -1.07 20.32 26.87
C LYS A 757 -0.33 19.41 25.89
N HIS A 758 0.16 18.27 26.39
CA HIS A 758 1.00 17.33 25.64
C HIS A 758 0.41 15.92 25.63
N ILE A 759 0.66 15.13 24.58
CA ILE A 759 0.29 13.72 24.53
C ILE A 759 1.22 12.91 25.45
N CYS A 760 0.62 12.33 26.47
CA CYS A 760 1.29 11.51 27.48
C CYS A 760 0.85 10.04 27.33
N PHE A 761 1.76 9.13 27.66
CA PHE A 761 1.50 7.68 27.57
C PHE A 761 1.38 7.05 28.96
N LYS A 762 0.77 5.86 29.05
CA LYS A 762 0.69 5.17 30.34
C LYS A 762 2.06 4.63 30.73
N ASP A 763 2.45 4.79 31.99
CA ASP A 763 3.71 4.27 32.55
C ASP A 763 4.02 2.81 32.19
N THR A 764 3.01 1.93 32.16
CA THR A 764 3.14 0.53 31.72
C THR A 764 3.26 0.32 30.20
N VAL A 765 3.66 1.32 29.42
CA VAL A 765 4.04 1.17 27.99
C VAL A 765 5.40 1.78 27.65
N ALA A 766 6.22 2.15 28.65
CA ALA A 766 7.56 2.68 28.42
C ALA A 766 8.50 1.67 27.73
N ASP A 767 8.32 0.37 27.96
CA ASP A 767 8.92 -0.72 27.18
C ASP A 767 8.60 -0.58 25.68
N ASN A 768 7.31 -0.44 25.35
CA ASN A 768 6.84 -0.31 23.98
C ASN A 768 7.29 1.00 23.29
N VAL A 769 7.57 2.06 24.06
CA VAL A 769 8.21 3.29 23.53
C VAL A 769 9.66 3.00 23.13
N TYR A 770 10.44 2.29 23.96
CA TYR A 770 11.79 1.84 23.55
C TYR A 770 11.73 0.93 22.31
N ASP A 771 10.79 -0.02 22.27
CA ASP A 771 10.62 -0.93 21.14
C ASP A 771 10.31 -0.20 19.83
N MET A 772 9.64 0.96 19.87
CA MET A 772 9.47 1.84 18.70
C MET A 772 10.81 2.32 18.13
N PHE A 773 11.67 2.90 18.96
CA PHE A 773 12.99 3.39 18.54
C PHE A 773 13.96 2.23 18.19
N HIS A 774 13.81 1.07 18.83
CA HIS A 774 14.58 -0.14 18.50
C HIS A 774 14.17 -0.76 17.15
N THR A 775 12.86 -0.75 16.84
CA THR A 775 12.34 -1.16 15.52
C THR A 775 12.94 -0.28 14.42
N ARG A 776 13.05 1.05 14.65
CA ARG A 776 13.72 1.96 13.73
C ARG A 776 15.20 1.62 13.52
N TYR A 777 15.99 1.43 14.58
CA TYR A 777 17.41 1.04 14.44
C TYR A 777 17.55 -0.27 13.65
N THR A 778 16.65 -1.23 13.87
CA THR A 778 16.60 -2.51 13.16
C THR A 778 16.35 -2.31 11.66
N LEU A 779 15.35 -1.51 11.29
CA LEU A 779 15.05 -1.15 9.89
C LEU A 779 16.20 -0.38 9.22
N TYR A 780 16.78 0.62 9.90
CA TYR A 780 17.95 1.34 9.38
C TYR A 780 19.12 0.40 9.09
N ARG A 781 19.45 -0.48 10.04
CA ARG A 781 20.60 -1.40 9.93
C ARG A 781 20.39 -2.53 8.92
N GLN A 782 19.16 -3.03 8.76
CA GLN A 782 18.87 -4.17 7.88
C GLN A 782 18.46 -3.75 6.47
N SER A 783 17.52 -2.81 6.32
CA SER A 783 16.89 -2.47 5.03
C SER A 783 17.23 -1.08 4.50
N TYR A 784 17.00 -0.01 5.25
CA TYR A 784 17.11 1.36 4.69
C TYR A 784 18.56 1.74 4.36
N GLN A 785 19.52 1.40 5.22
CA GLN A 785 20.95 1.52 4.92
C GLN A 785 21.51 0.15 4.53
N HIS A 786 20.80 -0.60 3.69
CA HIS A 786 21.35 -1.83 3.11
C HIS A 786 22.36 -1.49 2.00
N LYS A 787 23.57 -2.03 2.14
CA LYS A 787 24.75 -1.77 1.27
C LYS A 787 24.55 -1.93 -0.24
N ILE A 788 23.54 -2.67 -0.70
CA ILE A 788 23.19 -2.75 -2.14
C ILE A 788 22.23 -1.62 -2.54
N SER A 789 21.29 -1.23 -1.67
CA SER A 789 20.42 -0.07 -1.88
C SER A 789 21.27 1.19 -2.07
N ASN A 790 22.21 1.45 -1.14
CA ASN A 790 23.13 2.60 -1.20
C ASN A 790 24.00 2.71 -2.48
N ILE A 791 24.16 1.62 -3.25
CA ILE A 791 24.84 1.60 -4.55
C ILE A 791 23.84 1.92 -5.67
N ILE A 792 22.66 1.31 -5.61
CA ILE A 792 21.58 1.50 -6.59
C ILE A 792 21.06 2.94 -6.51
N GLU A 793 20.94 3.52 -5.32
CA GLU A 793 20.56 4.92 -5.10
C GLU A 793 21.52 5.91 -5.77
N GLU A 794 22.84 5.66 -5.68
CA GLU A 794 23.86 6.46 -6.34
C GLU A 794 23.77 6.37 -7.87
N LYS A 795 23.61 5.16 -8.42
CA LYS A 795 23.44 4.96 -9.87
C LYS A 795 22.15 5.62 -10.39
N ILE A 796 21.06 5.54 -9.64
CA ILE A 796 19.78 6.20 -9.98
C ILE A 796 19.91 7.73 -9.91
N ALA A 797 20.52 8.30 -8.85
CA ALA A 797 20.70 9.76 -8.74
C ALA A 797 21.48 10.33 -9.94
N LYS A 798 22.57 9.66 -10.34
CA LYS A 798 23.35 10.01 -11.54
C LYS A 798 22.53 9.91 -12.83
N ALA A 799 21.70 8.89 -12.99
CA ALA A 799 20.85 8.73 -14.16
C ALA A 799 19.72 9.78 -14.23
N LEU A 800 19.12 10.14 -13.09
CA LEU A 800 18.09 11.17 -12.99
C LEU A 800 18.63 12.55 -13.43
N LYS A 801 19.88 12.87 -13.09
CA LYS A 801 20.56 14.15 -13.41
C LYS A 801 20.58 14.47 -14.91
N THR A 802 20.61 13.47 -15.78
CA THR A 802 20.60 13.67 -17.24
C THR A 802 19.20 13.96 -17.80
N LYS A 803 18.15 13.53 -17.09
CA LYS A 803 16.75 13.49 -17.57
C LYS A 803 15.86 14.55 -16.92
N VAL A 804 16.00 14.82 -15.62
CA VAL A 804 15.13 15.73 -14.86
C VAL A 804 15.63 17.18 -14.98
N LYS A 805 14.83 18.06 -15.59
CA LYS A 805 15.16 19.48 -15.81
C LYS A 805 14.11 20.46 -15.28
N ILE A 806 13.36 20.08 -14.24
CA ILE A 806 12.37 20.95 -13.58
C ILE A 806 13.11 21.98 -12.72
N ASP A 807 12.70 23.26 -12.78
CA ASP A 807 13.27 24.28 -11.90
C ASP A 807 12.56 24.34 -10.53
N PHE A 808 13.07 23.58 -9.58
CA PHE A 808 12.61 23.56 -8.20
C PHE A 808 12.86 24.88 -7.42
N SER A 809 13.50 25.90 -8.01
CA SER A 809 13.86 27.14 -7.31
C SER A 809 12.64 27.93 -6.82
N ALA A 810 11.58 28.03 -7.66
CA ALA A 810 10.36 28.75 -7.35
C ALA A 810 9.65 28.23 -6.09
N ILE A 811 9.65 26.91 -5.91
CA ILE A 811 9.03 26.18 -4.78
C ILE A 811 9.70 26.55 -3.45
N THR A 812 11.01 26.85 -3.47
CA THR A 812 11.74 27.32 -2.28
C THR A 812 11.70 28.84 -2.07
N ALA A 813 11.33 29.61 -3.09
CA ALA A 813 11.33 31.07 -3.03
C ALA A 813 10.16 31.63 -2.19
N THR A 814 9.01 30.95 -2.17
CA THR A 814 7.83 31.29 -1.34
C THR A 814 8.20 31.38 0.15
N HIS A 815 8.83 30.33 0.67
CA HIS A 815 9.25 30.20 2.06
C HIS A 815 10.34 31.23 2.44
N LEU A 816 11.26 31.54 1.52
CA LEU A 816 12.26 32.58 1.73
C LEU A 816 11.64 33.99 1.77
N LEU A 817 10.61 34.24 0.95
CA LEU A 817 9.90 35.53 0.90
C LEU A 817 9.07 35.80 2.17
N GLU A 818 8.51 34.77 2.82
CA GLU A 818 7.88 34.94 4.14
C GLU A 818 8.90 35.37 5.21
N ASP A 819 10.04 34.68 5.31
CA ASP A 819 11.09 34.99 6.29
C ASP A 819 11.70 36.39 6.04
N ILE A 820 11.92 36.77 4.77
CA ILE A 820 12.33 38.12 4.38
C ILE A 820 11.27 39.17 4.75
N ASN A 821 9.98 38.93 4.51
CA ASN A 821 8.92 39.86 4.91
C ASN A 821 8.87 40.04 6.44
N SER A 822 9.04 38.96 7.22
CA SER A 822 9.11 39.02 8.70
C SER A 822 10.30 39.87 9.21
N LYS A 823 11.41 39.88 8.46
CA LYS A 823 12.60 40.68 8.75
C LYS A 823 12.43 42.14 8.30
N ILE A 824 11.62 42.40 7.27
CA ILE A 824 11.30 43.76 6.79
C ILE A 824 10.33 44.48 7.74
N THR A 825 9.30 43.83 8.30
CA THR A 825 8.42 44.48 9.31
C THR A 825 9.16 44.87 10.59
N ARG A 826 10.18 44.09 10.98
CA ARG A 826 11.07 44.41 12.12
C ARG A 826 11.93 45.66 11.92
N ILE A 827 12.12 46.13 10.68
CA ILE A 827 12.92 47.34 10.36
C ILE A 827 11.98 48.45 9.89
N LYS A 828 11.38 49.17 10.85
CA LYS A 828 10.35 50.18 10.55
C LYS A 828 10.90 51.38 9.73
N ARG A 829 10.01 51.90 8.89
CA ARG A 829 10.17 52.94 7.83
C ARG A 829 10.83 54.25 8.33
N PRO A 830 11.30 55.20 7.46
CA PRO A 830 11.14 55.26 5.99
C PRO A 830 12.38 55.70 5.16
N ARG A 831 12.47 55.23 3.90
CA ARG A 831 12.66 56.03 2.64
C ARG A 831 12.98 55.12 1.44
N GLY A 832 12.61 55.57 0.23
CA GLY A 832 12.88 54.88 -1.03
C GLY A 832 11.82 53.85 -1.42
N GLN A 833 11.18 54.04 -2.57
CA GLN A 833 10.30 53.04 -3.17
C GLN A 833 11.16 52.02 -3.92
N LYS A 834 11.18 50.76 -3.48
CA LYS A 834 11.43 49.62 -4.39
C LYS A 834 10.06 49.05 -4.78
N LYS A 835 9.88 48.69 -6.06
CA LYS A 835 8.69 47.93 -6.50
C LYS A 835 8.62 46.63 -5.70
N LYS A 836 7.42 46.22 -5.29
CA LYS A 836 7.20 44.83 -4.87
C LYS A 836 7.50 43.90 -6.06
N PRO A 837 8.03 42.69 -5.85
CA PRO A 837 7.96 41.66 -6.88
C PRO A 837 6.49 41.37 -7.20
N ASP A 838 6.20 41.03 -8.45
CA ASP A 838 4.84 40.72 -8.88
C ASP A 838 4.45 39.31 -8.42
N MET A 839 3.55 39.24 -7.43
CA MET A 839 3.11 37.98 -6.83
C MET A 839 2.42 37.06 -7.85
N GLU A 840 1.74 37.61 -8.86
CA GLU A 840 1.03 36.79 -9.86
C GLU A 840 2.03 36.01 -10.73
N SER A 841 3.15 36.65 -11.10
CA SER A 841 4.24 35.99 -11.85
C SER A 841 4.91 34.86 -11.07
N VAL A 842 5.10 35.02 -9.75
CA VAL A 842 5.72 34.01 -8.89
C VAL A 842 4.78 32.82 -8.70
N VAL A 843 3.49 33.07 -8.43
CA VAL A 843 2.47 32.02 -8.29
C VAL A 843 2.32 31.22 -9.59
N GLY A 844 2.27 31.87 -10.75
CA GLY A 844 2.22 31.18 -12.04
C GLY A 844 3.45 30.29 -12.31
N SER A 845 4.64 30.70 -11.86
CA SER A 845 5.86 29.89 -11.96
C SER A 845 5.83 28.65 -11.04
N VAL A 846 5.32 28.80 -9.81
CA VAL A 846 5.13 27.66 -8.88
C VAL A 846 4.10 26.66 -9.43
N GLU A 847 2.98 27.13 -9.99
CA GLU A 847 1.96 26.27 -10.58
C GLU A 847 2.46 25.46 -11.77
N ALA A 848 3.28 26.05 -12.64
CA ALA A 848 3.94 25.32 -13.73
C ALA A 848 4.88 24.23 -13.19
N ALA A 849 5.71 24.56 -12.20
CA ALA A 849 6.62 23.60 -11.57
C ALA A 849 5.88 22.46 -10.86
N MET A 850 4.80 22.74 -10.15
CA MET A 850 3.94 21.73 -9.51
C MET A 850 3.29 20.80 -10.55
N LYS A 851 2.75 21.35 -11.64
CA LYS A 851 2.09 20.57 -12.70
C LYS A 851 3.03 19.58 -13.40
N ASP A 852 4.31 19.92 -13.54
CA ASP A 852 5.32 18.99 -14.06
C ASP A 852 5.85 18.04 -12.98
N PHE A 853 5.95 18.47 -11.71
CA PHE A 853 6.31 17.60 -10.60
C PHE A 853 5.27 16.51 -10.33
N THR A 854 3.98 16.77 -10.55
CA THR A 854 2.89 15.77 -10.44
C THR A 854 3.05 14.60 -11.43
N LYS A 855 3.75 14.79 -12.56
CA LYS A 855 4.06 13.72 -13.52
C LYS A 855 5.26 12.86 -13.08
N LEU A 856 6.10 13.38 -12.18
CA LEU A 856 7.41 12.82 -11.86
C LEU A 856 7.30 11.66 -10.86
N THR A 857 7.43 10.44 -11.36
CA THR A 857 7.25 9.18 -10.61
C THR A 857 8.37 8.18 -10.91
N ASP A 858 8.41 7.03 -10.23
CA ASP A 858 9.48 6.02 -10.36
C ASP A 858 9.60 5.43 -11.80
N HIS A 859 8.55 5.58 -12.63
CA HIS A 859 8.54 5.16 -14.04
C HIS A 859 9.63 5.80 -14.91
N ILE A 860 10.22 6.92 -14.46
CA ILE A 860 11.41 7.52 -15.07
C ILE A 860 12.59 6.51 -15.21
N PHE A 861 12.61 5.45 -14.39
CA PHE A 861 13.53 4.32 -14.54
C PHE A 861 13.39 3.61 -15.89
N GLU A 862 12.15 3.25 -16.24
CA GLU A 862 11.82 2.54 -17.48
C GLU A 862 11.92 3.47 -18.70
N GLU A 863 11.54 4.75 -18.55
CA GLU A 863 11.76 5.77 -19.58
C GLU A 863 13.23 5.88 -19.97
N ILE A 864 14.16 5.97 -19.00
CA ILE A 864 15.60 6.09 -19.29
C ILE A 864 16.14 4.75 -19.86
N LEU A 865 15.76 3.62 -19.26
CA LEU A 865 16.19 2.28 -19.66
C LEU A 865 15.80 1.92 -21.11
N TYR A 866 14.57 2.25 -21.52
CA TYR A 866 14.02 1.88 -22.82
C TYR A 866 14.05 3.00 -23.87
N SER A 867 14.43 4.23 -23.49
CA SER A 867 14.63 5.35 -24.41
C SER A 867 15.58 5.00 -25.58
N THR A 868 15.37 5.64 -26.73
CA THR A 868 16.27 5.62 -27.88
C THR A 868 17.05 6.94 -28.07
N ASP A 869 17.00 7.86 -27.11
CA ASP A 869 17.77 9.12 -27.15
C ASP A 869 19.23 8.85 -26.76
N GLU A 870 20.18 9.24 -27.62
CA GLU A 870 21.61 9.12 -27.34
C GLU A 870 22.07 10.08 -26.23
N LYS A 871 21.34 11.17 -25.94
CA LYS A 871 21.62 12.05 -24.80
C LYS A 871 21.44 11.36 -23.45
N LEU A 872 20.65 10.28 -23.41
CA LEU A 872 20.40 9.48 -22.21
C LEU A 872 21.26 8.20 -22.15
N LYS A 873 22.25 8.03 -23.03
CA LYS A 873 23.07 6.82 -23.17
C LYS A 873 23.80 6.40 -21.89
N ASP A 874 24.44 7.34 -21.19
CA ASP A 874 25.16 7.05 -19.95
C ASP A 874 24.22 6.82 -18.76
N ALA A 875 23.12 7.58 -18.68
CA ALA A 875 22.05 7.33 -17.71
C ALA A 875 21.40 5.94 -17.92
N ARG A 876 21.18 5.53 -19.18
CA ARG A 876 20.73 4.19 -19.55
C ARG A 876 21.73 3.13 -19.13
N LYS A 877 23.03 3.34 -19.34
CA LYS A 877 24.10 2.42 -18.92
C LYS A 877 24.13 2.23 -17.40
N GLU A 878 23.97 3.31 -16.62
CA GLU A 878 23.88 3.24 -15.16
C GLU A 878 22.67 2.40 -14.69
N ILE A 879 21.52 2.53 -15.37
CA ILE A 879 20.30 1.75 -15.07
C ILE A 879 20.37 0.31 -15.59
N GLU A 880 20.95 0.07 -16.76
CA GLU A 880 21.25 -1.27 -17.25
C GLU A 880 22.16 -2.04 -16.29
N ASP A 881 23.13 -1.38 -15.65
CA ASP A 881 23.97 -2.01 -14.62
C ASP A 881 23.17 -2.42 -13.38
N ILE A 882 22.10 -1.71 -13.03
CA ILE A 882 21.18 -2.12 -11.95
C ILE A 882 20.41 -3.38 -12.37
N VAL A 883 19.78 -3.35 -13.55
CA VAL A 883 18.94 -4.46 -14.05
C VAL A 883 19.77 -5.72 -14.31
N ASN A 884 20.95 -5.60 -14.90
CA ASN A 884 21.89 -6.70 -15.14
C ASN A 884 22.77 -7.02 -13.92
N ARG A 885 22.50 -6.41 -12.75
CA ARG A 885 23.25 -6.59 -11.48
C ARG A 885 24.77 -6.39 -11.60
N ARG A 886 25.24 -5.58 -12.54
CA ARG A 886 26.66 -5.20 -12.74
C ARG A 886 27.08 -4.13 -11.72
N LEU A 887 26.85 -4.43 -10.44
CA LEU A 887 27.05 -3.51 -9.33
C LEU A 887 28.46 -3.67 -8.70
N PRO A 888 29.08 -2.58 -8.22
CA PRO A 888 30.28 -2.61 -7.38
C PRO A 888 30.22 -3.66 -6.27
N LYS A 889 31.32 -4.40 -6.08
CA LYS A 889 31.36 -5.45 -5.07
C LYS A 889 31.68 -4.86 -3.70
N PHE A 890 30.75 -4.97 -2.77
CA PHE A 890 30.99 -4.73 -1.35
C PHE A 890 32.12 -5.62 -0.83
N VAL A 891 33.16 -5.02 -0.26
CA VAL A 891 34.36 -5.70 0.27
C VAL A 891 34.19 -6.02 1.75
N GLY A 892 33.69 -5.05 2.51
CA GLY A 892 33.51 -5.15 3.96
C GLY A 892 33.00 -3.85 4.57
N GLU A 893 32.59 -3.95 5.84
CA GLU A 893 32.18 -2.81 6.66
C GLU A 893 32.81 -2.90 8.06
N ALA A 894 33.08 -1.76 8.67
CA ALA A 894 33.69 -1.66 9.99
C ALA A 894 33.04 -0.53 10.81
N LYS A 895 32.92 -0.72 12.13
CA LYS A 895 32.50 0.34 13.04
C LYS A 895 33.65 1.32 13.29
N VAL A 896 33.34 2.61 13.32
CA VAL A 896 34.30 3.68 13.59
C VAL A 896 34.37 3.95 15.11
N PRO A 897 35.54 3.90 15.75
CA PRO A 897 35.69 4.31 17.15
C PRO A 897 35.35 5.80 17.33
N SER A 898 34.68 6.15 18.44
CA SER A 898 34.26 7.55 18.71
C SER A 898 35.41 8.55 18.93
N SER A 899 36.66 8.11 18.84
CA SER A 899 37.88 8.92 18.97
C SER A 899 38.61 9.12 17.64
N PHE A 900 37.99 8.78 16.51
CA PHE A 900 38.62 8.81 15.18
C PHE A 900 38.20 10.06 14.39
N GLU A 901 39.09 11.04 14.26
CA GLU A 901 38.88 12.19 13.38
C GLU A 901 38.97 11.77 11.91
N TYR A 902 37.82 11.74 11.23
CA TYR A 902 37.76 11.45 9.81
C TYR A 902 38.15 12.68 8.97
N LYS A 903 39.32 12.64 8.32
CA LYS A 903 39.65 13.56 7.23
C LYS A 903 39.12 12.98 5.93
N SER A 904 38.28 13.74 5.24
CA SER A 904 37.61 13.31 4.00
C SER A 904 38.61 13.09 2.87
N THR A 905 38.93 11.83 2.59
CA THR A 905 39.40 11.40 1.26
C THR A 905 38.18 10.96 0.44
N GLN A 906 38.23 11.16 -0.88
CA GLN A 906 37.08 10.95 -1.77
C GLN A 906 36.66 9.47 -1.96
N GLU A 907 37.30 8.53 -1.27
CA GLU A 907 37.16 7.08 -1.51
C GLU A 907 36.36 6.32 -0.43
N LEU A 908 36.08 6.91 0.73
CA LEU A 908 35.46 6.21 1.87
C LEU A 908 34.04 6.70 2.15
N LYS A 909 33.05 5.79 2.00
CA LYS A 909 31.65 6.04 2.37
C LYS A 909 31.42 5.75 3.86
N VAL A 910 31.06 6.80 4.60
CA VAL A 910 30.56 6.73 5.98
C VAL A 910 29.04 6.59 5.96
N VAL A 911 28.49 5.74 6.83
CA VAL A 911 27.06 5.53 7.06
C VAL A 911 26.77 5.74 8.53
N ILE A 912 25.76 6.54 8.85
CA ILE A 912 25.26 6.75 10.21
C ILE A 912 24.11 5.76 10.45
N MET A 913 24.11 5.08 11.60
CA MET A 913 22.96 4.33 12.09
C MET A 913 22.47 4.97 13.39
N ASP A 914 21.28 5.57 13.35
CA ASP A 914 20.62 6.20 14.50
C ASP A 914 19.31 5.50 14.87
N HIS A 915 18.85 5.72 16.11
CA HIS A 915 17.51 5.31 16.56
C HIS A 915 16.40 6.28 16.13
N GLY A 916 16.69 7.39 15.45
CA GLY A 916 15.72 8.40 15.01
C GLY A 916 15.58 9.65 15.86
N MET A 917 16.55 9.94 16.72
CA MET A 917 16.55 11.11 17.60
C MET A 917 17.10 12.33 16.85
N ARG A 918 16.36 13.45 16.85
CA ARG A 918 16.62 14.62 15.99
C ARG A 918 18.01 15.25 16.20
N VAL A 919 18.61 15.77 15.12
CA VAL A 919 19.97 16.32 15.13
C VAL A 919 19.97 17.83 15.43
N GLY A 920 20.25 18.21 16.67
CA GLY A 920 20.46 19.61 17.10
C GLY A 920 21.52 19.77 18.20
N LYS A 921 21.58 20.91 18.89
CA LYS A 921 22.39 21.11 20.10
C LYS A 921 21.62 20.71 21.37
N ASP A 922 20.32 21.01 21.45
CA ASP A 922 19.43 20.72 22.59
C ASP A 922 18.74 19.34 22.49
N LYS A 923 19.55 18.31 22.24
CA LYS A 923 19.10 16.94 21.93
C LYS A 923 18.47 16.19 23.11
N PRO A 924 17.44 15.35 22.85
CA PRO A 924 17.21 14.17 23.68
C PRO A 924 18.43 13.21 23.58
N LYS A 925 18.96 12.80 24.73
CA LYS A 925 20.04 11.79 24.83
C LYS A 925 19.50 10.37 24.79
N THR A 926 18.23 10.18 25.13
CA THR A 926 17.56 8.88 25.25
C THR A 926 16.20 8.91 24.52
N PRO A 927 15.65 7.74 24.16
CA PRO A 927 14.26 7.57 23.71
C PRO A 927 13.15 8.11 24.63
N PHE A 928 13.48 8.51 25.86
CA PHE A 928 12.53 8.94 26.89
C PHE A 928 12.60 10.42 27.23
N ASP A 929 13.69 11.10 26.84
CA ASP A 929 13.84 12.53 27.03
C ASP A 929 12.74 13.26 26.22
N LYS A 930 12.00 14.17 26.88
CA LYS A 930 10.82 14.85 26.31
C LYS A 930 9.60 13.92 26.03
N VAL A 931 9.56 12.72 26.63
CA VAL A 931 8.38 11.83 26.61
C VAL A 931 7.73 11.78 27.99
N TYR A 932 6.47 12.19 28.07
CA TYR A 932 5.73 12.28 29.32
C TYR A 932 4.83 11.07 29.56
N PHE A 933 4.76 10.63 30.81
CA PHE A 933 4.02 9.45 31.24
C PHE A 933 3.03 9.78 32.37
N TYR A 934 1.92 9.04 32.44
CA TYR A 934 0.97 9.09 33.56
C TYR A 934 0.76 7.70 34.19
N ASN A 935 0.34 7.67 35.46
CA ASN A 935 0.02 6.44 36.19
C ASN A 935 -1.49 6.29 36.36
N LYS A 936 -2.01 5.05 36.33
CA LYS A 936 -3.46 4.77 36.49
C LYS A 936 -4.09 5.40 37.76
N ARG A 937 -3.32 5.65 38.82
CA ARG A 937 -3.80 6.28 40.06
C ARG A 937 -4.00 7.79 39.95
N ASN A 938 -3.17 8.46 39.16
CA ASN A 938 -3.15 9.92 38.97
C ASN A 938 -3.11 10.19 37.45
N PRO A 939 -4.21 9.97 36.70
CA PRO A 939 -4.18 9.96 35.24
C PRO A 939 -3.86 11.32 34.62
N ASP A 940 -4.11 12.42 35.33
CA ASP A 940 -3.93 13.78 34.83
C ASP A 940 -2.58 14.40 35.21
N LYS A 941 -1.76 13.68 36.01
CA LYS A 941 -0.42 14.13 36.38
C LYS A 941 0.64 13.39 35.55
N ALA A 942 1.19 14.12 34.59
CA ALA A 942 2.38 13.73 33.86
C ALA A 942 3.65 13.69 34.74
N PHE A 943 4.60 12.84 34.35
CA PHE A 943 5.96 12.74 34.88
C PHE A 943 6.89 12.08 33.85
N GLU A 944 8.20 12.31 33.98
CA GLU A 944 9.23 11.64 33.16
C GLU A 944 9.63 10.29 33.78
N ILE A 945 9.94 9.29 32.94
CA ILE A 945 10.50 8.01 33.36
C ILE A 945 11.99 7.99 33.00
N LYS A 946 12.86 7.76 34.00
CA LYS A 946 14.31 7.71 33.79
C LYS A 946 14.75 6.34 33.29
N GLU A 947 15.81 6.30 32.50
CA GLU A 947 16.36 5.09 31.84
C GLU A 947 16.32 3.81 32.71
N TYR A 948 16.88 3.89 33.92
CA TYR A 948 17.01 2.74 34.83
C TYR A 948 15.67 2.20 35.35
N GLN A 949 14.58 2.97 35.21
CA GLN A 949 13.21 2.56 35.57
C GLN A 949 12.53 1.77 34.44
N VAL A 950 13.03 1.88 33.20
CA VAL A 950 12.61 1.08 32.05
C VAL A 950 13.42 -0.21 32.02
N SER A 951 14.75 -0.11 31.94
CA SER A 951 15.66 -1.26 32.01
C SER A 951 17.10 -0.83 32.27
N SER A 952 17.79 -1.55 33.16
CA SER A 952 19.25 -1.40 33.35
C SER A 952 20.09 -2.05 32.24
N LEU A 953 19.45 -2.59 31.19
CA LEU A 953 20.11 -3.23 30.04
C LEU A 953 20.01 -2.40 28.74
N MET A 954 19.55 -1.14 28.81
CA MET A 954 19.46 -0.29 27.63
C MET A 954 20.84 0.11 27.07
N PRO A 955 20.92 0.45 25.77
CA PRO A 955 22.16 0.94 25.15
C PRO A 955 22.69 2.22 25.81
N VAL A 956 24.00 2.28 26.05
CA VAL A 956 24.70 3.49 26.53
C VAL A 956 24.90 4.53 25.41
N LYS A 957 24.61 4.14 24.16
CA LYS A 957 24.57 5.02 22.98
C LYS A 957 23.44 4.60 22.05
N PHE A 958 22.81 5.57 21.41
CA PHE A 958 21.70 5.39 20.47
C PHE A 958 22.07 5.74 19.01
N ASP A 959 23.37 5.97 18.77
CA ASP A 959 23.97 6.29 17.47
C ASP A 959 25.29 5.52 17.28
N GLU A 960 25.57 5.08 16.05
CA GLU A 960 26.87 4.52 15.68
C GLU A 960 27.27 4.79 14.22
N LEU A 961 28.57 4.98 14.00
CA LEU A 961 29.18 5.23 12.70
C LEU A 961 29.79 3.96 12.12
N TRP A 962 29.47 3.69 10.86
CA TRP A 962 30.03 2.59 10.08
C TRP A 962 30.73 3.13 8.82
N VAL A 963 31.86 2.54 8.44
CA VAL A 963 32.51 2.77 7.14
C VAL A 963 32.32 1.54 6.27
N ARG A 964 31.99 1.75 4.99
CA ARG A 964 31.82 0.69 3.99
C ARG A 964 32.80 0.86 2.85
N VAL A 965 33.46 -0.23 2.48
CA VAL A 965 34.43 -0.28 1.37
C VAL A 965 33.83 -1.09 0.22
N TYR A 966 33.85 -0.50 -0.97
CA TYR A 966 33.36 -1.11 -2.21
C TYR A 966 34.52 -1.18 -3.22
N TYR A 967 34.60 -2.27 -3.96
CA TYR A 967 35.63 -2.48 -4.98
C TYR A 967 35.03 -2.35 -6.38
N ASN A 968 35.50 -1.32 -7.09
CA ASN A 968 35.24 -1.13 -8.51
C ASN A 968 36.28 -1.89 -9.32
N LYS A 969 35.85 -2.85 -10.14
CA LYS A 969 36.73 -3.49 -11.12
C LYS A 969 36.81 -2.58 -12.35
N LYS A 970 37.95 -1.92 -12.55
CA LYS A 970 38.22 -1.14 -13.77
C LYS A 970 38.32 -2.04 -15.01
N THR A 971 37.98 -1.45 -16.14
CA THR A 971 38.45 -1.79 -17.50
C THR A 971 38.84 -0.46 -18.15
N ASP A 972 40.11 -0.32 -18.52
CA ASP A 972 40.58 0.06 -19.87
C ASP A 972 39.84 1.26 -20.54
N GLU A 973 40.43 2.43 -20.86
CA GLU A 973 41.84 2.84 -21.05
C GLU A 973 42.09 4.36 -20.77
N GLU A 974 43.35 4.67 -20.39
CA GLU A 974 44.20 5.89 -20.60
C GLU A 974 43.67 7.37 -20.48
N GLU A 975 44.55 8.33 -20.81
CA GLU A 975 44.46 9.80 -20.64
C GLU A 975 44.89 10.52 -21.96
N LYS A 976 45.09 11.85 -22.12
CA LYS A 976 45.10 13.06 -21.25
C LYS A 976 44.93 14.34 -22.12
N GLY A 977 44.63 15.49 -21.52
CA GLY A 977 44.70 16.81 -22.18
C GLY A 977 44.08 17.95 -21.35
N GLU A 978 44.53 19.19 -21.57
CA GLU A 978 44.05 20.44 -20.94
C GLU A 978 43.66 21.49 -22.02
N ASP A 979 43.06 22.59 -21.56
CA ASP A 979 42.70 23.86 -22.25
C ASP A 979 41.60 23.89 -23.34
N ASP A 980 40.49 24.58 -23.04
CA ASP A 980 40.05 25.81 -23.76
C ASP A 980 38.90 26.53 -23.00
N ALA A 981 38.63 27.81 -23.31
CA ALA A 981 37.72 28.70 -22.55
C ALA A 981 36.55 29.32 -23.41
N PRO A 982 35.43 29.79 -22.80
CA PRO A 982 34.23 30.27 -23.51
C PRO A 982 34.25 31.76 -23.93
N ALA A 983 33.30 32.17 -24.79
CA ALA A 983 33.25 33.52 -25.37
C ALA A 983 31.82 34.04 -25.68
N ILE A 984 31.70 35.35 -25.94
CA ILE A 984 30.51 36.08 -26.47
C ILE A 984 30.86 36.79 -27.79
N CYS A 985 29.89 37.12 -28.66
CA CYS A 985 30.12 37.81 -29.94
C CYS A 985 29.27 39.09 -30.07
N LEU A 986 29.89 40.19 -30.53
CA LEU A 986 29.27 41.51 -30.77
C LEU A 986 29.23 41.82 -32.27
N TYR A 987 28.21 42.56 -32.72
CA TYR A 987 27.96 42.88 -34.14
C TYR A 987 27.88 44.39 -34.38
N GLY A 988 28.48 44.84 -35.50
CA GLY A 988 28.57 46.24 -35.89
C GLY A 988 27.28 46.87 -36.40
N ASP A 989 26.35 46.09 -36.93
CA ASP A 989 25.05 46.55 -37.44
C ASP A 989 23.86 45.98 -36.64
N GLN A 990 22.64 46.40 -37.01
CA GLN A 990 21.39 45.88 -36.41
C GLN A 990 21.00 44.53 -37.04
N GLU A 991 20.08 43.81 -36.37
CA GLU A 991 19.55 42.50 -36.82
C GLU A 991 20.62 41.37 -36.99
N PHE A 992 21.73 41.43 -36.24
CA PHE A 992 22.83 40.44 -36.22
C PHE A 992 23.66 40.33 -37.51
N ASP A 993 23.71 41.38 -38.32
CA ASP A 993 24.58 41.48 -39.51
C ASP A 993 25.80 42.41 -39.26
N GLY A 994 26.69 42.52 -40.24
CA GLY A 994 27.89 43.36 -40.21
C GLY A 994 29.16 42.64 -39.71
N GLU A 995 30.26 43.39 -39.53
CA GLU A 995 31.47 42.86 -38.92
C GLU A 995 31.21 42.47 -37.46
N SER A 996 31.80 41.36 -37.01
CA SER A 996 31.62 40.84 -35.66
C SER A 996 32.96 40.52 -34.98
N GLN A 997 33.00 40.72 -33.66
CA GLN A 997 34.16 40.42 -32.82
C GLN A 997 33.76 39.56 -31.61
N MET A 998 34.62 38.61 -31.27
CA MET A 998 34.40 37.64 -30.20
C MET A 998 35.28 37.96 -28.99
N ILE A 999 34.68 38.04 -27.80
CA ILE A 999 35.31 38.45 -26.54
C ILE A 999 35.23 37.28 -25.54
N THR A 1000 36.35 36.97 -24.89
CA THR A 1000 36.52 35.83 -23.95
C THR A 1000 36.70 36.22 -22.49
N GLU A 1001 36.89 37.51 -22.20
CA GLU A 1001 37.36 38.02 -20.90
C GLU A 1001 36.64 39.31 -20.49
N ASP A 1002 36.58 39.58 -19.18
CA ASP A 1002 36.02 40.83 -18.65
C ASP A 1002 36.82 42.05 -19.13
N CYS A 1003 36.11 43.02 -19.71
CA CYS A 1003 36.69 44.23 -20.29
C CYS A 1003 36.05 45.48 -19.67
N THR A 1004 36.87 46.45 -19.26
CA THR A 1004 36.39 47.73 -18.70
C THR A 1004 36.07 48.79 -19.76
N SER A 1005 36.67 48.72 -20.96
CA SER A 1005 36.42 49.67 -22.05
C SER A 1005 36.55 49.01 -23.43
N LEU A 1006 35.43 48.85 -24.12
CA LEU A 1006 35.37 48.28 -25.48
C LEU A 1006 36.08 49.17 -26.52
N GLU A 1007 36.12 50.48 -26.31
CA GLU A 1007 36.83 51.42 -27.17
C GLU A 1007 38.35 51.27 -27.02
N GLU A 1008 38.88 51.20 -25.80
CA GLU A 1008 40.34 51.12 -25.59
C GLU A 1008 40.92 49.74 -25.93
N GLN A 1009 40.19 48.66 -25.65
CA GLN A 1009 40.71 47.28 -25.77
C GLN A 1009 40.40 46.60 -27.11
N TYR A 1010 39.30 46.98 -27.77
CA TYR A 1010 38.84 46.36 -29.02
C TYR A 1010 38.58 47.36 -30.17
N ASN A 1011 38.74 48.67 -29.92
CA ASN A 1011 38.50 49.75 -30.89
C ASN A 1011 37.06 49.74 -31.43
N ILE A 1012 36.09 49.38 -30.58
CA ILE A 1012 34.64 49.40 -30.88
C ILE A 1012 34.01 50.61 -30.20
N ASN A 1013 33.53 51.57 -30.99
CA ASN A 1013 32.99 52.84 -30.50
C ASN A 1013 31.46 52.82 -30.30
N GLU A 1014 30.72 52.06 -31.11
CA GLU A 1014 29.28 51.83 -30.95
C GLU A 1014 28.99 50.35 -31.25
N VAL A 1015 27.99 49.77 -30.57
CA VAL A 1015 27.51 48.39 -30.76
C VAL A 1015 26.04 48.45 -31.13
N HIS A 1016 25.62 47.71 -32.16
CA HIS A 1016 24.26 47.82 -32.71
C HIS A 1016 23.44 46.52 -32.63
N SER A 1017 24.08 45.36 -32.47
CA SER A 1017 23.42 44.15 -31.96
C SER A 1017 24.39 43.20 -31.25
N CYS A 1018 23.85 42.31 -30.41
CA CYS A 1018 24.61 41.29 -29.67
C CYS A 1018 23.73 40.04 -29.45
N ASP A 1019 24.34 38.86 -29.52
CA ASP A 1019 23.65 37.58 -29.27
C ASP A 1019 24.13 36.94 -27.95
N VAL A 1020 23.22 36.26 -27.26
CA VAL A 1020 23.42 35.75 -25.90
C VAL A 1020 23.25 34.23 -25.88
N ILE A 1021 24.38 33.53 -25.97
CA ILE A 1021 24.44 32.08 -26.17
C ILE A 1021 24.18 31.30 -24.86
N ASP A 1022 24.56 31.86 -23.70
CA ASP A 1022 24.17 31.38 -22.36
C ASP A 1022 24.22 32.53 -21.33
N GLY A 1023 23.53 32.38 -20.20
CA GLY A 1023 23.54 33.30 -19.06
C GLY A 1023 22.56 34.47 -19.10
N ARG A 1024 22.41 35.14 -17.94
CA ARG A 1024 21.74 36.45 -17.83
C ARG A 1024 22.80 37.55 -17.82
N TRP A 1025 22.81 38.39 -18.85
CA TRP A 1025 23.76 39.49 -18.98
C TRP A 1025 23.13 40.81 -18.53
N ASN A 1026 23.86 41.57 -17.70
CA ASN A 1026 23.51 42.95 -17.34
C ASN A 1026 24.47 43.89 -18.07
N LEU A 1027 23.96 44.62 -19.06
CA LEU A 1027 24.69 45.70 -19.72
C LEU A 1027 24.60 46.97 -18.85
N TYR A 1028 25.73 47.65 -18.66
CA TYR A 1028 25.83 48.94 -17.97
C TYR A 1028 26.20 50.02 -18.98
N ARG A 1029 25.92 51.30 -18.69
CA ARG A 1029 26.15 52.40 -19.63
C ARG A 1029 27.52 53.05 -19.48
N ASP A 1030 28.03 53.14 -18.26
CA ASP A 1030 29.24 53.88 -17.93
C ASP A 1030 30.34 52.93 -17.41
N VAL A 1031 31.60 53.28 -17.74
CA VAL A 1031 32.84 52.50 -17.55
C VAL A 1031 33.01 51.90 -16.13
N ASP A 1032 32.50 52.60 -15.11
CA ASP A 1032 32.65 52.25 -13.69
C ASP A 1032 31.58 51.24 -13.19
N TYR A 1033 30.94 50.47 -14.08
CA TYR A 1033 29.72 49.67 -13.80
C TYR A 1033 28.56 50.51 -13.24
N THR A 1034 28.41 51.74 -13.74
CA THR A 1034 27.30 52.64 -13.39
C THR A 1034 26.35 52.85 -14.58
N GLY A 1035 25.10 53.23 -14.29
CA GLY A 1035 24.02 53.36 -15.28
C GLY A 1035 22.94 52.25 -15.23
N ASP A 1036 22.02 52.29 -16.21
CA ASP A 1036 20.82 51.44 -16.31
C ASP A 1036 21.10 50.05 -16.97
N HIS A 1037 20.29 49.03 -16.66
CA HIS A 1037 20.40 47.62 -17.14
C HIS A 1037 19.01 46.93 -17.31
N TYR A 1038 18.90 45.76 -17.99
CA TYR A 1038 17.64 45.15 -18.49
C TYR A 1038 17.57 43.59 -18.56
N THR A 1039 16.39 42.92 -18.48
CA THR A 1039 16.15 41.43 -18.68
C THR A 1039 14.62 41.03 -18.85
N VAL A 1040 14.20 39.85 -19.40
CA VAL A 1040 12.81 39.53 -19.95
C VAL A 1040 12.25 38.05 -19.79
N VAL A 1041 10.90 37.75 -19.80
CA VAL A 1041 10.10 36.43 -19.68
C VAL A 1041 8.54 36.51 -20.01
N ASP A 1042 7.65 35.44 -20.05
CA ASP A 1042 6.14 35.38 -19.65
C ASP A 1042 5.24 34.02 -19.76
N THR A 1043 3.88 34.05 -19.48
CA THR A 1043 2.82 33.03 -19.01
C THR A 1043 1.40 32.98 -19.79
N ALA A 1044 0.14 32.48 -19.47
CA ALA A 1044 -0.76 31.87 -18.38
C ALA A 1044 -2.00 31.01 -18.99
N TYR A 1045 -3.27 30.66 -18.55
CA TYR A 1045 -4.29 30.81 -17.41
C TYR A 1045 -5.59 29.78 -17.48
N PRO A 1046 -6.83 29.86 -16.83
CA PRO A 1046 -7.82 28.72 -16.46
C PRO A 1046 -9.42 28.87 -16.68
N ASN A 1047 -10.36 27.94 -16.22
CA ASN A 1047 -11.81 28.08 -15.63
C ASN A 1047 -12.73 26.74 -15.51
N PRO A 1048 -14.04 26.65 -15.02
CA PRO A 1048 -14.45 25.94 -13.75
C PRO A 1048 -15.77 25.05 -13.65
N ALA A 1049 -16.10 24.57 -12.43
CA ALA A 1049 -17.44 24.28 -11.79
C ALA A 1049 -18.26 22.95 -12.00
N GLY A 1050 -18.79 22.40 -10.87
CA GLY A 1050 -19.96 21.48 -10.82
C GLY A 1050 -20.05 20.42 -9.68
N TRP A 1051 -20.70 20.73 -8.55
CA TRP A 1051 -20.97 19.79 -7.43
C TRP A 1051 -22.12 18.80 -7.77
N GLY A 1052 -22.38 17.66 -7.09
CA GLY A 1052 -21.90 16.99 -5.85
C GLY A 1052 -23.00 15.99 -5.40
N ALA A 1053 -22.90 15.09 -4.41
CA ALA A 1053 -21.86 14.65 -3.46
C ALA A 1053 -22.22 13.21 -2.97
N ASP A 1054 -21.41 12.52 -2.14
CA ASP A 1054 -21.49 11.04 -1.99
C ASP A 1054 -21.20 10.45 -0.57
N ASN A 1055 -21.46 9.16 -0.38
CA ASN A 1055 -21.32 8.40 0.89
C ASN A 1055 -19.84 8.12 1.30
N PRO A 1056 -19.55 7.84 2.60
CA PRO A 1056 -18.22 7.40 3.04
C PRO A 1056 -17.79 6.10 2.35
N THR A 1057 -16.52 6.04 1.92
CA THR A 1057 -15.97 4.90 1.18
C THR A 1057 -15.13 4.01 2.10
N VAL A 1058 -15.22 2.69 1.94
CA VAL A 1058 -14.41 1.72 2.68
C VAL A 1058 -13.32 1.15 1.78
N PHE A 1059 -12.07 1.26 2.22
CA PHE A 1059 -10.92 0.58 1.62
C PHE A 1059 -10.54 -0.65 2.46
N ASN A 1060 -9.85 -1.62 1.85
CA ASN A 1060 -9.18 -2.70 2.60
C ASN A 1060 -7.67 -2.56 2.47
N ASP A 1061 -7.01 -2.35 3.60
CA ASP A 1061 -5.56 -2.20 3.75
C ASP A 1061 -4.94 -3.47 4.36
N SER A 1062 -3.71 -3.79 3.99
CA SER A 1062 -3.02 -5.00 4.47
C SER A 1062 -2.61 -4.92 5.95
N ILE A 1063 -2.44 -3.72 6.51
CA ILE A 1063 -1.95 -3.50 7.88
C ILE A 1063 -3.09 -3.19 8.86
N HIS A 1064 -4.12 -2.49 8.39
CA HIS A 1064 -5.23 -1.99 9.22
C HIS A 1064 -6.60 -2.65 8.91
N GLY A 1065 -6.72 -3.42 7.81
CA GLY A 1065 -7.98 -4.02 7.38
C GLY A 1065 -8.95 -2.97 6.81
N HIS A 1066 -10.21 -3.01 7.25
CA HIS A 1066 -11.23 -2.08 6.76
C HIS A 1066 -11.02 -0.65 7.28
N ILE A 1067 -10.66 0.26 6.37
CA ILE A 1067 -10.51 1.70 6.63
C ILE A 1067 -11.73 2.43 6.07
N GLU A 1068 -12.54 3.02 6.95
CA GLU A 1068 -13.59 3.97 6.57
C GLU A 1068 -12.99 5.36 6.30
N VAL A 1069 -13.26 5.92 5.13
CA VAL A 1069 -12.73 7.20 4.68
C VAL A 1069 -13.86 8.21 4.47
N HIS A 1070 -13.71 9.38 5.09
CA HIS A 1070 -14.64 10.50 5.00
C HIS A 1070 -14.73 11.04 3.55
N PRO A 1071 -15.91 11.42 3.02
CA PRO A 1071 -16.08 11.82 1.62
C PRO A 1071 -15.11 12.91 1.12
N LEU A 1072 -14.77 13.91 1.96
CA LEU A 1072 -13.74 14.91 1.61
C LEU A 1072 -12.35 14.29 1.38
N LEU A 1073 -11.96 13.29 2.16
CA LEU A 1073 -10.72 12.56 1.93
C LEU A 1073 -10.80 11.69 0.67
N VAL A 1074 -11.98 11.15 0.31
CA VAL A 1074 -12.17 10.43 -0.96
C VAL A 1074 -11.95 11.38 -2.14
N LYS A 1075 -12.50 12.60 -2.08
CA LYS A 1075 -12.25 13.66 -3.09
C LYS A 1075 -10.77 14.02 -3.21
N ILE A 1076 -10.06 14.11 -2.09
CA ILE A 1076 -8.59 14.34 -2.07
C ILE A 1076 -7.84 13.12 -2.64
N ILE A 1077 -8.28 11.90 -2.35
CA ILE A 1077 -7.67 10.66 -2.85
C ILE A 1077 -7.78 10.57 -4.37
N ASP A 1078 -8.91 10.94 -4.96
CA ASP A 1078 -9.18 10.82 -6.41
C ASP A 1078 -8.60 11.97 -7.27
N THR A 1079 -7.79 12.88 -6.69
CA THR A 1079 -7.04 13.90 -7.45
C THR A 1079 -5.82 13.32 -8.17
N LEU A 1080 -5.36 14.00 -9.23
CA LEU A 1080 -4.13 13.65 -9.96
C LEU A 1080 -2.90 13.67 -9.03
N GLU A 1081 -2.83 14.71 -8.20
CA GLU A 1081 -1.73 15.03 -7.28
C GLU A 1081 -1.51 13.94 -6.22
N PHE A 1082 -2.60 13.32 -5.74
CA PHE A 1082 -2.55 12.20 -4.79
C PHE A 1082 -2.45 10.83 -5.46
N GLN A 1083 -3.17 10.57 -6.56
CA GLN A 1083 -3.12 9.27 -7.25
C GLN A 1083 -1.69 8.94 -7.75
N ARG A 1084 -0.85 9.94 -8.05
CA ARG A 1084 0.57 9.73 -8.42
C ARG A 1084 1.36 8.93 -7.38
N LEU A 1085 1.01 9.03 -6.10
CA LEU A 1085 1.72 8.36 -4.99
C LEU A 1085 1.68 6.81 -5.11
N ARG A 1086 0.80 6.27 -5.97
CA ARG A 1086 0.78 4.83 -6.30
C ARG A 1086 2.03 4.36 -7.04
N ASN A 1087 2.68 5.29 -7.75
CA ASN A 1087 3.82 5.07 -8.64
C ASN A 1087 5.13 5.59 -8.01
N ILE A 1088 5.15 5.83 -6.69
CA ILE A 1088 6.34 6.19 -5.91
C ILE A 1088 6.53 5.16 -4.78
N LYS A 1089 7.61 4.36 -4.85
CA LYS A 1089 7.87 3.26 -3.91
C LYS A 1089 8.28 3.79 -2.54
N GLN A 1090 7.67 3.28 -1.47
CA GLN A 1090 7.90 3.70 -0.08
C GLN A 1090 9.40 3.67 0.27
N LEU A 1091 10.06 2.57 -0.11
CA LEU A 1091 11.47 2.27 0.18
C LEU A 1091 12.43 2.54 -1.00
N GLY A 1092 11.97 3.18 -2.07
CA GLY A 1092 12.78 3.51 -3.24
C GLY A 1092 13.62 2.33 -3.76
N ALA A 1093 14.95 2.47 -3.72
CA ALA A 1093 15.89 1.44 -4.17
C ALA A 1093 15.85 0.12 -3.36
N GLY A 1094 15.29 0.13 -2.14
CA GLY A 1094 15.12 -1.07 -1.31
C GLY A 1094 14.33 -2.18 -2.01
N TYR A 1095 13.44 -1.81 -2.95
CA TYR A 1095 12.72 -2.73 -3.83
C TYR A 1095 13.64 -3.68 -4.60
N TRP A 1096 14.82 -3.21 -5.04
CA TRP A 1096 15.78 -4.03 -5.79
C TRP A 1096 16.54 -5.03 -4.92
N VAL A 1097 16.40 -4.94 -3.59
CA VAL A 1097 17.00 -5.86 -2.61
C VAL A 1097 15.96 -6.84 -2.07
N TYR A 1098 14.80 -6.33 -1.63
CA TYR A 1098 13.74 -7.11 -1.00
C TYR A 1098 12.59 -7.34 -2.01
N PRO A 1099 12.26 -8.59 -2.39
CA PRO A 1099 11.22 -8.87 -3.38
C PRO A 1099 9.87 -8.22 -3.05
N GLY A 1100 9.39 -8.38 -1.81
CA GLY A 1100 8.09 -7.85 -1.35
C GLY A 1100 8.05 -6.37 -1.00
N ALA A 1101 9.15 -5.61 -1.15
CA ALA A 1101 9.16 -4.15 -0.92
C ALA A 1101 8.52 -3.37 -2.10
N SER A 1102 7.36 -3.85 -2.55
CA SER A 1102 6.59 -3.34 -3.68
C SER A 1102 5.65 -2.18 -3.31
N HIS A 1103 5.44 -1.95 -2.02
CA HIS A 1103 4.52 -0.96 -1.45
C HIS A 1103 4.90 0.48 -1.77
N ASN A 1104 3.91 1.37 -1.70
CA ASN A 1104 4.00 2.75 -2.20
C ASN A 1104 3.54 3.80 -1.18
N ARG A 1105 3.79 5.07 -1.52
CA ARG A 1105 3.45 6.23 -0.68
C ARG A 1105 1.93 6.41 -0.52
N PHE A 1106 1.14 5.96 -1.50
CA PHE A 1106 -0.33 6.06 -1.47
C PHE A 1106 -0.96 5.22 -0.34
N GLU A 1107 -0.55 3.97 -0.17
CA GLU A 1107 -1.06 3.13 0.94
C GLU A 1107 -0.57 3.64 2.31
N HIS A 1108 0.67 4.14 2.40
CA HIS A 1108 1.21 4.78 3.60
C HIS A 1108 0.35 6.00 4.03
N SER A 1109 0.12 6.95 3.11
CA SER A 1109 -0.73 8.12 3.36
C SER A 1109 -2.13 7.77 3.88
N ILE A 1110 -2.77 6.72 3.34
CA ILE A 1110 -4.10 6.28 3.80
C ILE A 1110 -4.03 5.69 5.22
N GLY A 1111 -3.03 4.86 5.52
CA GLY A 1111 -2.83 4.30 6.85
C GLY A 1111 -2.51 5.37 7.91
N VAL A 1112 -1.70 6.37 7.56
CA VAL A 1112 -1.44 7.54 8.42
C VAL A 1112 -2.71 8.35 8.68
N ALA A 1113 -3.51 8.64 7.65
CA ALA A 1113 -4.80 9.33 7.80
C ALA A 1113 -5.80 8.55 8.69
N TYR A 1114 -5.78 7.22 8.62
CA TYR A 1114 -6.55 6.33 9.50
C TYR A 1114 -6.05 6.37 10.95
N LEU A 1115 -4.74 6.19 11.17
CA LEU A 1115 -4.14 6.20 12.51
C LEU A 1115 -4.28 7.56 13.20
N ALA A 1116 -4.14 8.66 12.46
CA ALA A 1116 -4.40 10.02 12.95
C ALA A 1116 -5.85 10.17 13.44
N GLY A 1117 -6.81 9.71 12.62
CA GLY A 1117 -8.24 9.68 12.96
C GLY A 1117 -8.56 8.79 14.18
N CYS A 1118 -7.89 7.64 14.31
CA CYS A 1118 -8.04 6.74 15.44
C CYS A 1118 -7.45 7.32 16.73
N LEU A 1119 -6.27 7.93 16.67
CA LEU A 1119 -5.63 8.56 17.83
C LEU A 1119 -6.47 9.72 18.35
N ILE A 1120 -6.88 10.65 17.48
CA ILE A 1120 -7.66 11.83 17.90
C ILE A 1120 -9.06 11.43 18.41
N LYS A 1121 -9.72 10.44 17.78
CA LYS A 1121 -10.97 9.85 18.31
C LYS A 1121 -10.76 9.25 19.70
N SER A 1122 -9.68 8.49 19.92
CA SER A 1122 -9.40 7.94 21.25
C SER A 1122 -9.14 9.02 22.31
N LEU A 1123 -8.55 10.17 21.94
CA LEU A 1123 -8.39 11.31 22.86
C LEU A 1123 -9.75 11.97 23.14
N GLN A 1124 -10.56 12.22 22.11
CA GLN A 1124 -11.90 12.80 22.22
C GLN A 1124 -12.83 11.95 23.11
N GLU A 1125 -12.83 10.62 22.96
CA GLU A 1125 -13.63 9.68 23.75
C GLU A 1125 -13.15 9.58 25.22
N LYS A 1126 -11.85 9.68 25.48
CA LYS A 1126 -11.27 9.64 26.83
C LYS A 1126 -11.36 10.98 27.58
N GLN A 1127 -11.49 12.09 26.84
CA GLN A 1127 -11.29 13.46 27.34
C GLN A 1127 -12.14 14.50 26.61
N ALA A 1128 -13.44 14.49 26.87
CA ALA A 1128 -14.37 15.50 26.35
C ALA A 1128 -13.99 16.95 26.76
N GLU A 1129 -13.23 17.13 27.85
CA GLU A 1129 -12.71 18.43 28.31
C GLU A 1129 -11.73 19.10 27.32
N LEU A 1130 -11.17 18.34 26.36
CA LEU A 1130 -10.30 18.88 25.31
C LEU A 1130 -11.07 19.64 24.21
N LYS A 1131 -12.40 19.49 24.15
CA LYS A 1131 -13.28 20.14 23.15
C LYS A 1131 -12.81 19.92 21.69
N ILE A 1132 -12.33 18.71 21.39
CA ILE A 1132 -11.96 18.30 20.04
C ILE A 1132 -13.23 18.26 19.17
N THR A 1133 -13.22 18.99 18.06
CA THR A 1133 -14.31 19.02 17.07
C THR A 1133 -14.10 18.00 15.97
N ASP A 1134 -15.16 17.66 15.24
CA ASP A 1134 -15.04 16.86 14.02
C ASP A 1134 -14.22 17.57 12.93
N GLY A 1135 -14.18 18.91 12.94
CA GLY A 1135 -13.27 19.73 12.13
C GLY A 1135 -11.79 19.51 12.48
N ASP A 1136 -11.41 19.60 13.77
CA ASP A 1136 -10.01 19.31 14.18
C ASP A 1136 -9.58 17.92 13.72
N LYS A 1137 -10.46 16.93 13.87
CA LYS A 1137 -10.26 15.55 13.42
C LYS A 1137 -10.09 15.48 11.92
N LEU A 1138 -10.99 16.10 11.15
CA LEU A 1138 -10.93 16.08 9.69
C LEU A 1138 -9.64 16.75 9.17
N CYS A 1139 -9.23 17.88 9.75
CA CYS A 1139 -7.94 18.53 9.44
C CYS A 1139 -6.73 17.64 9.77
N VAL A 1140 -6.72 17.00 10.94
CA VAL A 1140 -5.67 16.04 11.33
C VAL A 1140 -5.63 14.81 10.39
N GLN A 1141 -6.79 14.34 9.89
CA GLN A 1141 -6.84 13.28 8.89
C GLN A 1141 -6.40 13.74 7.50
N ILE A 1142 -6.72 14.97 7.07
CA ILE A 1142 -6.24 15.54 5.80
C ILE A 1142 -4.72 15.74 5.85
N ALA A 1143 -4.18 16.30 6.93
CA ALA A 1143 -2.73 16.44 7.10
C ALA A 1143 -2.03 15.07 7.10
N GLY A 1144 -2.61 14.07 7.78
CA GLY A 1144 -2.13 12.69 7.77
C GLY A 1144 -2.14 12.06 6.37
N LEU A 1145 -3.12 12.39 5.52
CA LEU A 1145 -3.20 11.94 4.13
C LEU A 1145 -2.15 12.65 3.26
N CYS A 1146 -2.10 13.99 3.32
CA CYS A 1146 -1.35 14.84 2.40
C CYS A 1146 0.15 14.98 2.72
N HIS A 1147 0.64 14.46 3.85
CA HIS A 1147 2.01 14.72 4.32
C HIS A 1147 3.14 14.32 3.35
N ASP A 1148 2.89 13.34 2.48
CA ASP A 1148 3.86 12.80 1.51
C ASP A 1148 3.66 13.32 0.08
N LEU A 1149 2.75 14.28 -0.14
CA LEU A 1149 2.49 14.89 -1.45
C LEU A 1149 3.73 15.56 -2.10
N GLY A 1150 4.80 15.80 -1.36
CA GLY A 1150 6.04 16.41 -1.85
C GLY A 1150 7.14 15.44 -2.26
N HIS A 1151 6.94 14.12 -2.16
CA HIS A 1151 7.98 13.16 -2.56
C HIS A 1151 8.18 13.08 -4.08
N GLY A 1152 9.45 13.09 -4.51
CA GLY A 1152 9.85 12.76 -5.88
C GLY A 1152 10.16 11.25 -6.06
N PRO A 1153 10.63 10.85 -7.26
CA PRO A 1153 10.96 9.47 -7.56
C PRO A 1153 11.92 8.82 -6.56
N PHE A 1154 11.62 7.57 -6.21
CA PHE A 1154 12.34 6.74 -5.23
C PHE A 1154 12.37 7.34 -3.81
N SER A 1155 11.37 8.16 -3.46
CA SER A 1155 11.18 8.77 -2.14
C SER A 1155 12.42 9.54 -1.63
N HIS A 1156 12.99 9.16 -0.49
CA HIS A 1156 14.09 9.91 0.15
C HIS A 1156 15.39 9.96 -0.66
N LEU A 1157 15.59 9.12 -1.69
CA LEU A 1157 16.68 9.29 -2.66
C LEU A 1157 16.63 10.69 -3.29
N PHE A 1158 15.42 11.13 -3.66
CA PHE A 1158 15.20 12.42 -4.28
C PHE A 1158 15.69 13.57 -3.39
N ASP A 1159 15.25 13.57 -2.13
CA ASP A 1159 15.54 14.62 -1.16
C ASP A 1159 17.01 14.61 -0.68
N ILE A 1160 17.58 13.43 -0.43
CA ILE A 1160 18.86 13.27 0.27
C ILE A 1160 20.05 13.18 -0.69
N MET A 1161 19.84 12.70 -1.92
CA MET A 1161 20.92 12.48 -2.89
C MET A 1161 20.76 13.32 -4.15
N PHE A 1162 19.60 13.24 -4.83
CA PHE A 1162 19.42 13.91 -6.13
C PHE A 1162 19.41 15.43 -6.01
N ILE A 1163 18.55 16.02 -5.17
CA ILE A 1163 18.44 17.48 -5.02
C ILE A 1163 19.77 18.12 -4.58
N PRO A 1164 20.51 17.60 -3.58
CA PRO A 1164 21.85 18.10 -3.23
C PRO A 1164 22.88 17.96 -4.36
N GLU A 1165 22.79 16.95 -5.24
CA GLU A 1165 23.71 16.80 -6.39
C GLU A 1165 23.43 17.80 -7.53
N ILE A 1166 22.19 18.30 -7.65
CA ILE A 1166 21.82 19.28 -8.69
C ILE A 1166 21.76 20.75 -8.20
N ARG A 1167 21.64 21.02 -6.89
CA ARG A 1167 21.63 22.39 -6.32
C ARG A 1167 22.75 22.68 -5.33
N GLY A 1168 23.59 21.70 -5.00
CA GLY A 1168 24.66 21.82 -4.01
C GLY A 1168 24.18 21.58 -2.57
N SER A 1169 25.10 21.17 -1.71
CA SER A 1169 24.83 20.72 -0.34
C SER A 1169 24.33 21.80 0.64
N GLY A 1170 24.28 23.07 0.23
CA GLY A 1170 23.68 24.17 1.01
C GLY A 1170 22.18 24.39 0.75
N PHE A 1171 21.59 23.76 -0.27
CA PHE A 1171 20.19 23.96 -0.64
C PHE A 1171 19.25 23.19 0.31
N GLN A 1172 18.40 23.92 1.05
CA GLN A 1172 17.47 23.33 2.01
C GLN A 1172 16.18 22.87 1.33
N TRP A 1173 16.18 21.62 0.88
CA TRP A 1173 14.98 20.93 0.39
C TRP A 1173 14.44 19.92 1.42
N LYS A 1174 13.11 19.80 1.47
CA LYS A 1174 12.38 18.77 2.22
C LYS A 1174 11.09 18.42 1.47
N HIS A 1175 10.74 17.14 1.42
CA HIS A 1175 9.44 16.72 0.91
C HIS A 1175 8.29 17.35 1.71
N GLU A 1176 8.39 17.56 3.03
CA GLU A 1176 7.30 18.19 3.79
C GLU A 1176 6.99 19.64 3.36
N MET A 1177 7.97 20.38 2.82
CA MET A 1177 7.75 21.71 2.24
C MET A 1177 7.08 21.60 0.86
N ALA A 1178 7.55 20.69 0.02
CA ALA A 1178 6.92 20.39 -1.27
C ALA A 1178 5.51 19.79 -1.12
N SER A 1179 5.20 19.11 0.00
CA SER A 1179 3.88 18.61 0.34
C SER A 1179 2.89 19.73 0.62
N VAL A 1180 3.33 20.82 1.27
CA VAL A 1180 2.51 22.02 1.49
C VAL A 1180 2.19 22.70 0.16
N GLU A 1181 3.21 22.95 -0.67
CA GLU A 1181 3.06 23.60 -1.98
C GLU A 1181 2.19 22.74 -2.94
N MET A 1182 2.38 21.42 -2.94
CA MET A 1182 1.53 20.48 -3.70
C MET A 1182 0.10 20.39 -3.15
N PHE A 1183 -0.08 20.46 -1.82
CA PHE A 1183 -1.41 20.51 -1.20
C PHE A 1183 -2.15 21.79 -1.59
N GLN A 1184 -1.48 22.95 -1.56
CA GLN A 1184 -2.03 24.23 -2.03
C GLN A 1184 -2.37 24.18 -3.52
N HIS A 1185 -1.49 23.63 -4.37
CA HIS A 1185 -1.77 23.41 -5.79
C HIS A 1185 -3.00 22.53 -5.99
N MET A 1186 -3.06 21.35 -5.35
CA MET A 1186 -4.18 20.41 -5.43
C MET A 1186 -5.51 21.06 -4.97
N VAL A 1187 -5.49 21.82 -3.87
CA VAL A 1187 -6.67 22.53 -3.35
C VAL A 1187 -7.16 23.63 -4.30
N LYS A 1188 -6.25 24.30 -5.03
CA LYS A 1188 -6.60 25.30 -6.05
C LYS A 1188 -7.09 24.65 -7.35
N THR A 1189 -6.32 23.69 -7.89
CA THR A 1189 -6.57 23.02 -9.18
C THR A 1189 -7.86 22.20 -9.17
N ASN A 1190 -8.24 21.62 -8.03
CA ASN A 1190 -9.43 20.76 -7.89
C ASN A 1190 -10.60 21.45 -7.13
N GLU A 1191 -10.61 22.78 -7.03
CA GLU A 1191 -11.69 23.61 -6.43
C GLU A 1191 -12.07 23.27 -4.96
N LEU A 1192 -11.21 22.53 -4.24
CA LEU A 1192 -11.54 21.86 -2.97
C LEU A 1192 -11.90 22.80 -1.80
N ARG A 1193 -11.60 24.11 -1.89
CA ARG A 1193 -12.01 25.10 -0.87
C ARG A 1193 -13.52 25.13 -0.66
N GLU A 1194 -14.31 24.94 -1.73
CA GLU A 1194 -15.77 24.90 -1.63
C GLU A 1194 -16.25 23.64 -0.91
N ASP A 1195 -15.69 22.48 -1.23
CA ASP A 1195 -15.97 21.21 -0.54
C ASP A 1195 -15.62 21.27 0.95
N MET A 1196 -14.50 21.92 1.32
CA MET A 1196 -14.12 22.09 2.73
C MET A 1196 -15.21 22.83 3.51
N ILE A 1197 -15.85 23.85 2.92
CA ILE A 1197 -16.98 24.57 3.53
C ILE A 1197 -18.22 23.66 3.65
N VAL A 1198 -18.52 22.85 2.62
CA VAL A 1198 -19.64 21.88 2.65
C VAL A 1198 -19.51 20.88 3.80
N TYR A 1199 -18.29 20.43 4.11
CA TYR A 1199 -18.02 19.53 5.23
C TYR A 1199 -17.70 20.26 6.56
N GLY A 1200 -17.97 21.56 6.65
CA GLY A 1200 -17.95 22.33 7.91
C GLY A 1200 -16.58 22.79 8.40
N LEU A 1201 -15.57 22.83 7.52
CA LEU A 1201 -14.27 23.47 7.79
C LEU A 1201 -14.32 24.97 7.45
N ASN A 1202 -13.43 25.75 8.08
CA ASN A 1202 -13.16 27.15 7.72
C ASN A 1202 -11.84 27.21 6.91
N PRO A 1203 -11.86 27.32 5.56
CA PRO A 1203 -10.64 27.20 4.76
C PRO A 1203 -9.52 28.17 5.14
N ASP A 1204 -9.83 29.35 5.67
CA ASP A 1204 -8.81 30.37 5.99
C ASP A 1204 -8.12 30.16 7.35
N GLU A 1205 -8.66 29.28 8.21
CA GLU A 1205 -8.00 28.77 9.43
C GLU A 1205 -7.48 27.34 9.24
N ASP A 1206 -8.32 26.47 8.70
CA ASP A 1206 -8.09 25.02 8.67
C ASP A 1206 -7.07 24.60 7.61
N LEU A 1207 -6.94 25.31 6.48
CA LEU A 1207 -5.82 25.06 5.54
C LEU A 1207 -4.48 25.37 6.20
N LEU A 1208 -4.35 26.52 6.86
CA LEU A 1208 -3.14 26.87 7.60
C LEU A 1208 -2.83 25.81 8.68
N PHE A 1209 -3.84 25.35 9.41
CA PHE A 1209 -3.67 24.27 10.40
C PHE A 1209 -3.17 22.96 9.76
N ILE A 1210 -3.69 22.57 8.60
CA ILE A 1210 -3.25 21.39 7.85
C ILE A 1210 -1.79 21.55 7.39
N GLU A 1211 -1.42 22.73 6.90
CA GLU A 1211 -0.05 23.05 6.45
C GLU A 1211 0.95 23.02 7.63
N GLU A 1212 0.59 23.61 8.78
CA GLU A 1212 1.36 23.54 10.03
C GLU A 1212 1.57 22.08 10.51
N LEU A 1213 0.57 21.20 10.32
CA LEU A 1213 0.62 19.78 10.66
C LEU A 1213 1.48 18.95 9.70
N ILE A 1214 1.50 19.28 8.41
CA ILE A 1214 2.35 18.64 7.40
C ILE A 1214 3.81 19.03 7.62
N GLN A 1215 4.10 20.33 7.69
CA GLN A 1215 5.46 20.85 7.85
C GLN A 1215 6.06 20.52 9.23
N GLY A 1216 5.21 20.42 10.26
CA GLY A 1216 5.61 20.18 11.64
C GLY A 1216 6.10 21.47 12.32
N VAL A 1217 5.18 22.19 12.95
CA VAL A 1217 5.50 23.36 13.80
C VAL A 1217 5.86 22.91 15.22
N ASN A 1218 6.77 23.64 15.87
CA ASN A 1218 7.05 23.48 17.31
C ASN A 1218 6.33 24.59 18.10
N THR A 1219 5.27 24.23 18.82
CA THR A 1219 4.46 25.15 19.65
C THR A 1219 5.01 25.32 21.08
N CYS A 1220 6.15 24.72 21.39
CA CYS A 1220 6.70 24.68 22.75
C CYS A 1220 7.43 25.99 23.15
N ASP A 1221 7.87 26.80 22.19
CA ASP A 1221 8.68 28.00 22.45
C ASP A 1221 7.95 29.32 22.09
N THR A 1222 8.20 30.39 22.86
CA THR A 1222 7.64 31.73 22.65
C THR A 1222 8.65 32.82 23.02
N PRO A 1223 8.62 34.01 22.38
CA PRO A 1223 8.05 34.34 21.07
C PRO A 1223 9.08 34.07 19.94
N VAL A 1224 8.67 34.16 18.68
CA VAL A 1224 9.59 33.98 17.54
C VAL A 1224 10.48 35.21 17.38
N ASN A 1225 11.59 35.24 18.12
CA ASN A 1225 12.73 36.06 17.75
C ASN A 1225 13.43 35.36 16.58
N THR A 1226 13.42 35.97 15.38
CA THR A 1226 13.96 35.38 14.13
C THR A 1226 15.51 35.32 14.12
N SER A 1227 16.05 34.50 15.00
CA SER A 1227 17.47 34.16 15.17
C SER A 1227 17.65 32.68 15.53
N VAL A 1228 16.82 31.79 14.99
CA VAL A 1228 17.09 30.35 15.01
C VAL A 1228 18.21 30.08 14.00
N ASN A 1229 19.45 30.20 14.47
CA ASN A 1229 20.64 29.83 13.73
C ASN A 1229 20.63 28.30 13.51
N PHE A 1230 20.01 27.85 12.42
CA PHE A 1230 20.18 26.50 11.87
C PHE A 1230 21.57 26.34 11.25
N HIS A 1231 22.59 26.53 12.10
CA HIS A 1231 23.96 26.15 11.84
C HIS A 1231 24.03 24.61 11.74
N CYS A 1232 24.03 24.12 10.51
CA CYS A 1232 24.37 22.74 10.22
C CYS A 1232 25.90 22.59 10.34
N ASP A 1233 26.41 22.56 11.58
CA ASP A 1233 27.83 22.60 11.92
C ASP A 1233 28.57 21.29 11.56
N LEU A 1234 28.68 21.03 10.26
CA LEU A 1234 29.78 20.29 9.65
C LEU A 1234 30.47 21.28 8.71
N PHE A 1235 31.72 21.66 9.06
CA PHE A 1235 32.53 22.73 8.47
C PHE A 1235 32.20 24.19 8.87
N SER A 1236 32.46 24.58 10.13
CA SER A 1236 33.10 25.87 10.48
C SER A 1236 33.30 26.07 12.01
N CYS A 1237 34.40 25.57 12.58
CA CYS A 1237 34.73 25.78 14.02
C CYS A 1237 36.25 25.75 14.35
N VAL A 1238 37.09 26.41 13.54
CA VAL A 1238 38.48 26.79 13.93
C VAL A 1238 38.79 28.17 13.34
N SER A 1239 39.42 29.05 14.13
CA SER A 1239 39.58 30.51 13.92
C SER A 1239 38.24 31.26 13.87
N PHE A 1240 38.02 32.33 14.65
CA PHE A 1240 38.88 33.51 14.69
C PHE A 1240 38.82 34.31 16.03
N GLU A 1241 39.09 33.67 17.18
CA GLU A 1241 38.97 34.35 18.50
C GLU A 1241 40.15 34.17 19.48
N ILE A 1242 41.30 33.66 19.01
CA ILE A 1242 42.53 33.44 19.82
C ILE A 1242 43.65 34.43 19.40
N LEU A 1243 43.27 35.63 18.93
CA LEU A 1243 44.19 36.63 18.36
C LEU A 1243 43.98 38.07 18.90
N ASN A 1244 43.48 38.18 20.13
CA ASN A 1244 43.36 39.46 20.88
C ASN A 1244 43.80 39.33 22.36
N VAL A 1245 44.47 38.22 22.73
CA VAL A 1245 45.06 37.98 24.07
C VAL A 1245 46.51 37.45 23.96
N LEU A 1246 47.04 37.37 22.73
CA LEU A 1246 48.43 37.22 22.34
C LEU A 1246 48.70 38.22 21.21
#